data_AF-A0A7L0T9H2-F1
#
_entry.id   AF-A0A7L0T9H2-F1
#
_cell.length_a   1.000
_cell.length_b   1.000
_cell.length_c   1.000
_cell.angle_alpha   90.00
_cell.angle_beta   90.00
_cell.angle_gamma   90.00
#
_symmetry.space_group_name_H-M   'P 1'
#
loop_
_entity.id
_entity.type
_entity.pdbx_description
1 polymer ?
#
loop_
_entity_poly.entity_id
_entity_poly.type
_entity_poly.pdbx_seq_one_letter_code
_entity_poly.pdbx_strand_id
1 'polypeptide(L)'
;GGRMEILEEKEEEEQREEEAKALENSDKLWDFEMKEQVCVPHDVPDFDWSCIDTSQLPSSYKTNSLKEKKLLHMADHFLQQYTHLCPDRKPLFLHPVNECGVEKFVSTTVRPTLLPYTELYHWDGCASFVSDFLTMEPLESPVTPPSSLYSPTTILKYRRGNCFDFSVLLCSMLIGAGYDAYCVQGYATRKLCTLDETLELCPLLRKPPEVPKEEMKKSSNKYRVKPPPDPQSKFELQQCAKRKAETEAAQKNKEREEKVMEVEKLEHDPLHGLRVHAWVLVLSGKREVPETFFIDPFTGKSHSIVDECFLGIESVWNHRNYWVNMQDCWNGCKDLIFDLGDAVHWEIMLSGSNKPLQLLPDAEEEKELPERDMDDVVSDPNDGSCAEKENMSLDMPPSWVAPIQVSPREFETHCSQGRKVILYKKAKLEKWAPYLNGNGLVKRLTVYADLDCTEVMEVREWFKNREDMLDMRKVNKQTQLTTESFHPGHLLGLKAHTYRSMEPVTERTMEFYDKARVDGLQKRVENVNGMKEYFMGRDDFLHVRHMEFGKRGKKIHLAGTRADIDSGPIVQIKECFHRNLEKPADEDVAECIFLITEEAIHLTYHLKDKCITASKKDFFKAAEWDRKGKEIVMTPEMCITYQAGCSEKDKKLLHLYKLLQELTEEKKQLKRQARRSEAEVLNILKIRENEETAVKLLVSVYNTQRNEKRRQQYQAMENTMEDELLGQKEQDLDYLVPFFVKIGHREKITKGLALCIRDECLTDFKHRLIDKANTIQARFEKAVEELQKKDQWFQENQNQLSTEEEDDFLARYSETLFHIHILALRLNREKQMALQKYLALEEKLCRDPRLAEHLGHA
;
A
#
# COMPACT_ATOMS: atom_id res chain seq x y z
N GLY A 1 -57.40 32.08 46.29
CA GLY A 1 -57.04 33.24 45.46
C GLY A 1 -55.55 33.38 45.46
N GLY A 2 -55.00 34.42 46.07
CA GLY A 2 -53.60 34.84 45.88
C GLY A 2 -52.46 34.02 46.50
N ARG A 3 -52.59 32.70 46.70
CA ARG A 3 -51.42 31.83 47.02
C ARG A 3 -51.11 30.82 45.92
N MET A 4 -52.07 30.59 45.02
CA MET A 4 -51.92 29.75 43.82
C MET A 4 -51.38 30.61 42.67
N GLU A 5 -51.88 31.84 42.52
CA GLU A 5 -51.37 32.82 41.53
C GLU A 5 -49.89 33.19 41.74
N ILE A 6 -49.39 33.25 42.98
CA ILE A 6 -47.98 33.58 43.28
C ILE A 6 -47.04 32.39 42.99
N LEU A 7 -47.55 31.16 43.00
CA LEU A 7 -46.76 29.97 42.65
C LEU A 7 -46.70 29.80 41.14
N GLU A 8 -47.81 30.03 40.43
CA GLU A 8 -47.85 30.06 38.96
C GLU A 8 -46.97 31.18 38.38
N GLU A 9 -47.01 32.39 38.95
CA GLU A 9 -46.12 33.48 38.51
C GLU A 9 -44.63 33.16 38.73
N LYS A 10 -44.28 32.41 39.79
CA LYS A 10 -42.89 32.00 40.04
C LYS A 10 -42.42 30.88 39.12
N GLU A 11 -43.27 29.90 38.81
CA GLU A 11 -42.95 28.85 37.85
C GLU A 11 -42.83 29.43 36.43
N GLU A 12 -43.66 30.41 36.05
CA GLU A 12 -43.53 31.11 34.77
C GLU A 12 -42.29 32.03 34.70
N GLU A 13 -41.82 32.55 35.83
CA GLU A 13 -40.61 33.38 35.90
C GLU A 13 -39.34 32.51 35.85
N GLU A 14 -39.34 31.33 36.49
CA GLU A 14 -38.27 30.33 36.36
C GLU A 14 -38.20 29.74 34.94
N GLN A 15 -39.34 29.44 34.32
CA GLN A 15 -39.39 28.98 32.92
C GLN A 15 -38.88 30.06 31.95
N ARG A 16 -39.25 31.33 32.15
CA ARG A 16 -38.71 32.44 31.34
C ARG A 16 -37.22 32.65 31.55
N GLU A 17 -36.70 32.43 32.76
CA GLU A 17 -35.26 32.49 33.01
C GLU A 17 -34.50 31.32 32.36
N GLU A 18 -35.07 30.11 32.34
CA GLU A 18 -34.50 28.97 31.63
C GLU A 18 -34.54 29.14 30.11
N GLU A 19 -35.65 29.63 29.55
CA GLU A 19 -35.78 29.96 28.13
C GLU A 19 -34.80 31.08 27.72
N ALA A 20 -34.64 32.11 28.55
CA ALA A 20 -33.67 33.17 28.29
C ALA A 20 -32.21 32.66 28.35
N LYS A 21 -31.88 31.77 29.29
CA LYS A 21 -30.56 31.12 29.35
C LYS A 21 -30.32 30.17 28.17
N ALA A 22 -31.35 29.46 27.71
CA ALA A 22 -31.28 28.61 26.53
C ALA A 22 -31.08 29.44 25.25
N LEU A 23 -31.78 30.58 25.13
CA LEU A 23 -31.65 31.50 24.00
C LEU A 23 -30.28 32.20 24.00
N GLU A 24 -29.77 32.60 25.16
CA GLU A 24 -28.43 33.21 25.29
C GLU A 24 -27.31 32.20 25.03
N ASN A 25 -27.50 30.93 25.40
CA ASN A 25 -26.58 29.83 25.06
C ASN A 25 -26.64 29.49 23.58
N SER A 26 -27.83 29.51 22.97
CA SER A 26 -28.01 29.38 21.52
C SER A 26 -27.27 30.50 20.78
N ASP A 27 -27.55 31.77 21.10
CA ASP A 27 -26.90 32.92 20.45
C ASP A 27 -25.37 32.90 20.59
N LYS A 28 -24.84 32.45 21.74
CA LYS A 28 -23.40 32.22 21.92
C LYS A 28 -22.88 31.09 21.03
N LEU A 29 -23.63 29.99 20.88
CA LEU A 29 -23.30 28.87 19.98
C LEU A 29 -23.24 29.33 18.52
N TRP A 30 -24.21 30.12 18.08
CA TRP A 30 -24.25 30.73 16.73
C TRP A 30 -23.06 31.67 16.47
N ASP A 31 -22.68 32.47 17.47
CA ASP A 31 -21.51 33.36 17.40
C ASP A 31 -20.17 32.60 17.34
N PHE A 32 -20.08 31.41 17.95
CA PHE A 32 -18.90 30.54 17.87
C PHE A 32 -18.83 29.76 16.55
N GLU A 33 -19.97 29.32 16.01
CA GLU A 33 -20.06 28.70 14.68
C GLU A 33 -19.62 29.66 13.57
N MET A 34 -19.93 30.96 13.68
CA MET A 34 -19.59 31.98 12.67
C MET A 34 -18.13 32.47 12.72
N LYS A 35 -17.38 32.25 13.81
CA LYS A 35 -16.02 32.78 14.03
C LYS A 35 -14.88 31.81 13.71
N GLU A 36 -15.16 30.55 13.34
CA GLU A 36 -14.10 29.58 13.06
C GLU A 36 -13.49 29.79 11.67
N GLN A 37 -12.27 30.31 11.66
CA GLN A 37 -11.36 30.24 10.52
C GLN A 37 -10.84 28.79 10.43
N VAL A 38 -11.49 27.96 9.61
CA VAL A 38 -11.07 26.57 9.38
C VAL A 38 -9.66 26.58 8.79
N CYS A 39 -8.72 25.82 9.36
CA CYS A 39 -7.40 25.57 8.77
C CYS A 39 -7.49 24.65 7.55
N VAL A 40 -8.27 25.04 6.54
CA VAL A 40 -8.15 24.48 5.19
C VAL A 40 -6.88 25.08 4.59
N PRO A 41 -5.99 24.30 3.96
CA PRO A 41 -4.91 24.87 3.17
C PRO A 41 -5.50 25.90 2.20
N HIS A 42 -5.00 27.14 2.22
CA HIS A 42 -5.46 28.29 1.42
C HIS A 42 -5.52 28.10 -0.12
N ASP A 43 -5.29 26.89 -0.62
CA ASP A 43 -5.14 26.52 -2.03
C ASP A 43 -6.37 25.79 -2.61
N VAL A 44 -7.46 25.60 -1.85
CA VAL A 44 -8.65 24.86 -2.29
C VAL A 44 -9.75 25.86 -2.70
N PRO A 45 -10.07 26.03 -4.00
CA PRO A 45 -11.13 26.94 -4.42
C PRO A 45 -12.50 26.48 -3.92
N ASP A 46 -13.38 27.42 -3.58
CA ASP A 46 -14.76 27.13 -3.20
C ASP A 46 -15.47 26.38 -4.34
N PHE A 47 -16.10 25.25 -4.03
CA PHE A 47 -16.87 24.47 -4.97
C PHE A 47 -18.36 24.61 -4.65
N ASP A 48 -19.14 24.98 -5.66
CA ASP A 48 -20.59 25.12 -5.53
C ASP A 48 -21.26 23.80 -5.93
N TRP A 49 -21.76 23.08 -4.94
CA TRP A 49 -22.49 21.82 -5.13
C TRP A 49 -23.80 22.00 -5.92
N SER A 50 -24.34 23.21 -6.04
CA SER A 50 -25.53 23.47 -6.88
C SER A 50 -25.24 23.41 -8.39
N CYS A 51 -23.96 23.45 -8.78
CA CYS A 51 -23.51 23.39 -10.17
C CYS A 51 -23.27 21.96 -10.71
N ILE A 52 -23.65 20.92 -9.96
CA ILE A 52 -23.48 19.53 -10.41
C ILE A 52 -24.30 19.24 -11.68
N ASP A 53 -23.66 18.64 -12.68
CA ASP A 53 -24.37 18.11 -13.84
C ASP A 53 -25.08 16.80 -13.50
N THR A 54 -26.40 16.89 -13.28
CA THR A 54 -27.29 15.76 -12.99
C THR A 54 -27.93 15.16 -14.24
N SER A 55 -27.68 15.73 -15.43
CA SER A 55 -28.35 15.32 -16.68
C SER A 55 -28.03 13.86 -17.05
N GLN A 56 -26.77 13.46 -16.89
CA GLN A 56 -26.26 12.14 -17.22
C GLN A 56 -26.54 11.05 -16.17
N LEU A 57 -27.12 11.40 -15.02
CA LEU A 57 -27.39 10.44 -13.95
C LEU A 57 -28.59 9.53 -14.27
N PRO A 58 -28.52 8.23 -13.89
CA PRO A 58 -29.61 7.26 -14.08
C PRO A 58 -30.93 7.70 -13.40
N SER A 59 -32.05 7.13 -13.86
CA SER A 59 -33.37 7.42 -13.29
C SER A 59 -33.51 7.04 -11.80
N SER A 60 -32.72 6.08 -11.31
CA SER A 60 -32.68 5.69 -9.89
C SER A 60 -32.26 6.82 -8.95
N TYR A 61 -31.50 7.80 -9.46
CA TYR A 61 -31.07 8.98 -8.70
C TYR A 61 -32.18 10.02 -8.63
N LYS A 62 -33.04 10.08 -9.65
CA LYS A 62 -34.06 11.12 -9.85
C LYS A 62 -35.44 10.73 -9.32
N THR A 63 -35.66 9.45 -9.00
CA THR A 63 -36.98 8.94 -8.59
C THR A 63 -36.85 7.85 -7.52
N ASN A 64 -37.89 7.72 -6.70
CA ASN A 64 -38.03 6.65 -5.72
C ASN A 64 -38.95 5.54 -6.26
N SER A 65 -38.46 4.31 -6.22
CA SER A 65 -39.23 3.09 -6.48
C SER A 65 -40.32 2.88 -5.42
N LEU A 66 -41.30 2.02 -5.70
CA LEU A 66 -42.37 1.70 -4.74
C LEU A 66 -41.82 1.13 -3.43
N LYS A 67 -40.74 0.34 -3.49
CA LYS A 67 -40.09 -0.21 -2.28
C LYS A 67 -39.37 0.88 -1.48
N GLU A 68 -38.64 1.79 -2.15
CA GLU A 68 -38.00 2.93 -1.48
C GLU A 68 -39.03 3.86 -0.83
N LYS A 69 -40.16 4.15 -1.50
CA LYS A 69 -41.23 4.98 -0.91
C LYS A 69 -41.82 4.35 0.35
N LYS A 70 -42.04 3.02 0.35
CA LYS A 70 -42.48 2.29 1.56
C LYS A 70 -41.43 2.38 2.67
N LEU A 71 -40.15 2.23 2.34
CA LEU A 71 -39.05 2.34 3.29
C LEU A 71 -38.96 3.74 3.91
N LEU A 72 -39.09 4.80 3.12
CA LEU A 72 -39.10 6.17 3.61
C LEU A 72 -40.27 6.41 4.56
N HIS A 73 -41.47 5.93 4.23
CA HIS A 73 -42.62 6.05 5.13
C HIS A 73 -42.41 5.31 6.47
N MET A 74 -41.75 4.15 6.44
CA MET A 74 -41.37 3.44 7.67
C MET A 74 -40.30 4.21 8.45
N ALA A 75 -39.33 4.82 7.76
CA ALA A 75 -38.30 5.65 8.38
C ALA A 75 -38.91 6.89 9.06
N ASP A 76 -39.86 7.55 8.41
CA ASP A 76 -40.61 8.69 8.98
C ASP A 76 -41.34 8.28 10.26
N HIS A 77 -42.05 7.15 10.22
CA HIS A 77 -42.77 6.63 11.39
C HIS A 77 -41.80 6.29 12.52
N PHE A 78 -40.69 5.63 12.21
CA PHE A 78 -39.64 5.30 13.17
C PHE A 78 -39.02 6.57 13.79
N LEU A 79 -38.74 7.60 12.98
CA LEU A 79 -38.23 8.89 13.45
C LEU A 79 -39.23 9.58 14.40
N GLN A 80 -40.52 9.56 14.08
CA GLN A 80 -41.58 10.13 14.93
C GLN A 80 -41.66 9.40 16.28
N GLN A 81 -41.60 8.07 16.26
CA GLN A 81 -41.59 7.26 17.48
C GLN A 81 -40.35 7.55 18.32
N TYR A 82 -39.17 7.58 17.69
CA TYR A 82 -37.91 7.88 18.36
C TYR A 82 -37.91 9.27 19.00
N THR A 83 -38.36 10.30 18.26
CA THR A 83 -38.45 11.68 18.76
C THR A 83 -39.41 11.79 19.95
N HIS A 84 -40.48 11.00 19.96
CA HIS A 84 -41.42 10.95 21.09
C HIS A 84 -40.83 10.21 22.31
N LEU A 85 -40.06 9.14 22.09
CA LEU A 85 -39.45 8.35 23.16
C LEU A 85 -38.21 9.02 23.77
N CYS A 86 -37.45 9.76 22.96
CA CYS A 86 -36.20 10.42 23.33
C CYS A 86 -36.22 11.92 22.96
N PRO A 87 -37.03 12.74 23.64
CA PRO A 87 -37.20 14.16 23.27
C PRO A 87 -35.93 15.00 23.44
N ASP A 88 -35.03 14.61 24.35
CA ASP A 88 -33.78 15.34 24.63
C ASP A 88 -32.66 15.03 23.63
N ARG A 89 -32.85 14.04 22.73
CA ARG A 89 -31.85 13.64 21.73
C ARG A 89 -32.11 14.33 20.38
N LYS A 90 -31.04 14.57 19.63
CA LYS A 90 -31.12 15.12 18.27
C LYS A 90 -31.82 14.11 17.32
N PRO A 91 -32.51 14.61 16.26
CA PRO A 91 -33.16 13.74 15.29
C PRO A 91 -32.15 12.86 14.53
N LEU A 92 -32.58 11.64 14.19
CA LEU A 92 -31.74 10.66 13.50
C LEU A 92 -31.49 11.02 12.03
N PHE A 93 -30.30 10.69 11.53
CA PHE A 93 -29.94 10.87 10.12
C PHE A 93 -30.39 9.67 9.28
N LEU A 94 -31.62 9.73 8.75
CA LEU A 94 -32.25 8.58 8.07
C LEU A 94 -32.39 8.74 6.56
N HIS A 95 -32.92 9.86 6.07
CA HIS A 95 -33.21 10.05 4.64
C HIS A 95 -32.85 11.46 4.12
N PRO A 96 -31.55 11.82 4.09
CA PRO A 96 -31.10 13.06 3.46
C PRO A 96 -31.45 13.14 1.98
N VAL A 97 -31.41 14.35 1.43
CA VAL A 97 -31.56 14.56 -0.02
C VAL A 97 -30.27 14.21 -0.76
N ASN A 98 -30.39 13.61 -1.95
CA ASN A 98 -29.25 13.34 -2.81
C ASN A 98 -28.93 14.51 -3.76
N GLU A 99 -27.95 14.33 -4.66
CA GLU A 99 -27.58 15.33 -5.69
C GLU A 99 -28.72 15.78 -6.62
N CYS A 100 -29.82 15.02 -6.70
CA CYS A 100 -30.98 15.35 -7.53
C CYS A 100 -32.13 15.97 -6.71
N GLY A 101 -31.92 16.26 -5.42
CA GLY A 101 -32.96 16.77 -4.52
C GLY A 101 -34.02 15.72 -4.14
N VAL A 102 -33.67 14.42 -4.23
CA VAL A 102 -34.57 13.32 -3.88
C VAL A 102 -34.16 12.72 -2.54
N GLU A 103 -35.11 12.57 -1.62
CA GLU A 103 -34.88 11.90 -0.34
C GLU A 103 -34.56 10.42 -0.54
N LYS A 104 -33.44 9.99 0.02
CA LYS A 104 -32.94 8.62 -0.08
C LYS A 104 -32.52 8.11 1.29
N PHE A 105 -32.93 6.89 1.62
CA PHE A 105 -32.56 6.26 2.88
C PHE A 105 -31.05 5.97 2.92
N VAL A 106 -30.36 6.33 4.00
CA VAL A 106 -28.88 6.29 4.10
C VAL A 106 -28.27 4.92 3.78
N SER A 107 -28.90 3.82 4.21
CA SER A 107 -28.43 2.46 3.91
C SER A 107 -28.51 2.11 2.42
N THR A 108 -29.44 2.72 1.68
CA THR A 108 -29.56 2.51 0.22
C THR A 108 -28.50 3.27 -0.57
N THR A 109 -27.80 4.21 0.05
CA THR A 109 -26.65 4.93 -0.54
C THR A 109 -25.37 4.08 -0.50
N VAL A 110 -25.27 3.12 0.43
CA VAL A 110 -24.15 2.18 0.51
C VAL A 110 -24.25 1.14 -0.60
N ARG A 111 -23.27 1.11 -1.50
CA ARG A 111 -23.23 0.20 -2.65
C ARG A 111 -22.02 -0.73 -2.57
N PRO A 112 -22.16 -1.93 -1.97
CA PRO A 112 -21.06 -2.90 -1.92
C PRO A 112 -20.46 -3.13 -3.30
N THR A 113 -19.19 -2.76 -3.47
CA THR A 113 -18.49 -2.85 -4.77
C THR A 113 -17.05 -3.31 -4.58
N LEU A 114 -16.68 -4.41 -5.24
CA LEU A 114 -15.30 -4.90 -5.30
C LEU A 114 -14.60 -4.29 -6.52
N LEU A 115 -13.49 -3.58 -6.29
CA LEU A 115 -12.66 -3.02 -7.37
C LEU A 115 -11.62 -4.05 -7.85
N PRO A 116 -11.04 -3.90 -9.06
CA PRO A 116 -10.07 -4.87 -9.60
C PRO A 116 -8.65 -4.73 -9.02
N TYR A 117 -8.43 -3.82 -8.06
CA TYR A 117 -7.11 -3.53 -7.49
C TYR A 117 -6.89 -4.31 -6.20
N THR A 118 -5.85 -5.15 -6.18
CA THR A 118 -5.52 -5.99 -5.02
C THR A 118 -5.11 -5.17 -3.80
N GLU A 119 -4.53 -3.98 -3.98
CA GLU A 119 -4.18 -3.10 -2.85
C GLU A 119 -5.43 -2.61 -2.08
N LEU A 120 -6.58 -2.53 -2.75
CA LEU A 120 -7.84 -2.11 -2.14
C LEU A 120 -8.58 -3.25 -1.43
N TYR A 121 -8.02 -4.46 -1.47
CA TYR A 121 -8.57 -5.61 -0.75
C TYR A 121 -8.25 -5.48 0.73
N HIS A 122 -7.08 -4.97 1.10
CA HIS A 122 -6.77 -4.71 2.50
C HIS A 122 -7.43 -3.42 2.98
N TRP A 123 -7.90 -3.39 4.24
CA TRP A 123 -8.63 -2.24 4.77
C TRP A 123 -7.76 -0.98 4.83
N ASP A 124 -6.46 -1.13 5.11
CA ASP A 124 -5.46 -0.07 5.19
C ASP A 124 -5.20 0.56 3.83
N GLY A 125 -5.04 -0.27 2.79
CA GLY A 125 -4.91 0.19 1.41
C GLY A 125 -6.17 0.90 0.92
N CYS A 126 -7.35 0.37 1.25
CA CYS A 126 -8.64 0.98 0.91
C CYS A 126 -8.84 2.34 1.61
N ALA A 127 -8.59 2.43 2.91
CA ALA A 127 -8.71 3.65 3.70
C ALA A 127 -7.68 4.71 3.28
N SER A 128 -6.43 4.29 3.04
CA SER A 128 -5.39 5.19 2.52
C SER A 128 -5.72 5.70 1.11
N PHE A 129 -6.38 4.89 0.27
CA PHE A 129 -6.83 5.32 -1.05
C PHE A 129 -7.92 6.39 -0.95
N VAL A 130 -9.00 6.15 -0.19
CA VAL A 130 -10.10 7.11 -0.05
C VAL A 130 -9.62 8.44 0.53
N SER A 131 -8.84 8.38 1.62
CA SER A 131 -8.29 9.57 2.27
C SER A 131 -7.37 10.38 1.35
N ASP A 132 -6.51 9.74 0.56
CA ASP A 132 -5.61 10.44 -0.35
C ASP A 132 -6.33 10.92 -1.62
N PHE A 133 -7.34 10.19 -2.12
CA PHE A 133 -8.04 10.45 -3.38
C PHE A 133 -9.02 11.62 -3.29
N LEU A 134 -9.73 11.72 -2.18
CA LEU A 134 -10.72 12.76 -1.94
C LEU A 134 -10.11 13.97 -1.21
N THR A 135 -10.68 15.14 -1.47
CA THR A 135 -10.39 16.38 -0.74
C THR A 135 -11.49 16.59 0.29
N MET A 136 -11.10 16.76 1.55
CA MET A 136 -12.06 16.99 2.64
C MET A 136 -12.68 18.38 2.52
N GLU A 137 -14.00 18.43 2.66
CA GLU A 137 -14.77 19.65 2.86
C GLU A 137 -15.46 19.61 4.24
N PRO A 138 -15.37 20.71 5.02
CA PRO A 138 -16.02 20.76 6.32
C PRO A 138 -17.55 20.78 6.16
N LEU A 139 -18.26 20.38 7.21
CA LEU A 139 -19.71 20.52 7.27
C LEU A 139 -20.10 22.01 7.32
N GLU A 140 -21.25 22.38 6.73
CA GLU A 140 -21.77 23.75 6.78
C GLU A 140 -22.00 24.23 8.22
N SER A 141 -22.51 23.35 9.09
CA SER A 141 -22.54 23.55 10.54
C SER A 141 -21.87 22.36 11.23
N PRO A 142 -20.98 22.60 12.21
CA PRO A 142 -20.25 21.54 12.90
C PRO A 142 -21.13 20.72 13.86
N VAL A 143 -22.31 21.21 14.24
CA VAL A 143 -23.16 20.57 15.27
C VAL A 143 -24.37 19.83 14.69
N THR A 144 -24.64 19.95 13.39
CA THR A 144 -25.75 19.26 12.72
C THR A 144 -25.23 18.33 11.61
N PRO A 145 -25.86 17.16 11.40
CA PRO A 145 -25.56 16.35 10.23
C PRO A 145 -25.90 17.12 8.94
N PRO A 146 -25.26 16.79 7.80
CA PRO A 146 -25.49 17.48 6.54
C PRO A 146 -26.92 17.26 6.03
N SER A 147 -27.54 18.27 5.40
CA SER A 147 -28.88 18.11 4.82
C SER A 147 -28.89 17.19 3.60
N SER A 148 -27.75 17.11 2.90
CA SER A 148 -27.56 16.38 1.66
C SER A 148 -26.51 15.29 1.83
N LEU A 149 -26.75 14.12 1.22
CA LEU A 149 -25.79 13.02 1.15
C LEU A 149 -25.58 12.60 -0.30
N TYR A 150 -24.37 12.80 -0.80
CA TYR A 150 -24.06 12.55 -2.20
C TYR A 150 -23.73 11.08 -2.44
N SER A 151 -24.05 10.58 -3.63
CA SER A 151 -23.70 9.21 -3.99
C SER A 151 -22.17 9.01 -4.09
N PRO A 152 -21.64 7.82 -3.73
CA PRO A 152 -20.25 7.43 -3.95
C PRO A 152 -19.73 7.72 -5.37
N THR A 153 -20.58 7.56 -6.39
CA THR A 153 -20.23 7.84 -7.78
C THR A 153 -20.02 9.33 -8.06
N THR A 154 -20.82 10.20 -7.45
CA THR A 154 -20.71 11.66 -7.59
C THR A 154 -19.47 12.16 -6.84
N ILE A 155 -19.24 11.66 -5.63
CA ILE A 155 -18.06 11.97 -4.82
C ILE A 155 -16.77 11.58 -5.55
N LEU A 156 -16.72 10.42 -6.19
CA LEU A 156 -15.56 10.00 -6.99
C LEU A 156 -15.33 10.87 -8.23
N LYS A 157 -16.42 11.35 -8.87
CA LYS A 157 -16.34 12.23 -10.06
C LYS A 157 -15.76 13.60 -9.72
N TYR A 158 -16.17 14.19 -8.60
CA TYR A 158 -15.73 15.54 -8.18
C TYR A 158 -14.53 15.53 -7.22
N ARG A 159 -14.19 14.37 -6.65
CA ARG A 159 -13.05 14.14 -5.73
C ARG A 159 -13.06 15.04 -4.49
N ARG A 160 -14.25 15.34 -3.99
CA ARG A 160 -14.55 16.21 -2.85
C ARG A 160 -15.73 15.65 -2.06
N GLY A 161 -15.75 15.88 -0.76
CA GLY A 161 -16.86 15.45 0.10
C GLY A 161 -16.61 15.72 1.58
N ASN A 162 -17.66 15.54 2.38
CA ASN A 162 -17.59 15.66 3.84
C ASN A 162 -17.34 14.29 4.52
N CYS A 163 -17.33 14.26 5.86
CA CYS A 163 -17.07 13.03 6.62
C CYS A 163 -18.09 11.90 6.36
N PHE A 164 -19.35 12.24 6.08
CA PHE A 164 -20.39 11.25 5.75
C PHE A 164 -20.16 10.67 4.36
N ASP A 165 -19.86 11.52 3.38
CA ASP A 165 -19.57 11.11 2.01
C ASP A 165 -18.36 10.15 1.95
N PHE A 166 -17.29 10.48 2.67
CA PHE A 166 -16.10 9.61 2.75
C PHE A 166 -16.45 8.28 3.42
N SER A 167 -17.19 8.30 4.53
CA SER A 167 -17.56 7.09 5.27
C SER A 167 -18.41 6.16 4.43
N VAL A 168 -19.40 6.68 3.69
CA VAL A 168 -20.27 5.88 2.81
C VAL A 168 -19.48 5.27 1.65
N LEU A 169 -18.55 6.02 1.03
CA LEU A 169 -17.67 5.48 -0.01
C LEU A 169 -16.76 4.38 0.54
N LEU A 170 -16.07 4.64 1.66
CA LEU A 170 -15.15 3.69 2.29
C LEU A 170 -15.87 2.42 2.72
N CYS A 171 -17.01 2.55 3.39
CA CYS A 171 -17.86 1.42 3.81
C CYS A 171 -18.34 0.60 2.61
N SER A 172 -18.77 1.25 1.51
CA SER A 172 -19.17 0.58 0.27
C SER A 172 -18.05 -0.27 -0.34
N MET A 173 -16.80 0.22 -0.31
CA MET A 173 -15.63 -0.51 -0.81
C MET A 173 -15.23 -1.67 0.13
N LEU A 174 -15.21 -1.44 1.45
CA LEU A 174 -14.84 -2.45 2.44
C LEU A 174 -15.83 -3.62 2.48
N ILE A 175 -17.14 -3.34 2.44
CA ILE A 175 -18.18 -4.38 2.35
C ILE A 175 -18.03 -5.15 1.04
N GLY A 176 -17.78 -4.46 -0.08
CA GLY A 176 -17.52 -5.09 -1.37
C GLY A 176 -16.31 -6.04 -1.34
N ALA A 177 -15.29 -5.71 -0.54
CA ALA A 177 -14.12 -6.53 -0.32
C ALA A 177 -14.34 -7.69 0.70
N GLY A 178 -15.48 -7.70 1.41
CA GLY A 178 -15.89 -8.77 2.32
C GLY A 178 -15.70 -8.47 3.82
N TYR A 179 -15.37 -7.22 4.19
CA TYR A 179 -15.34 -6.81 5.60
C TYR A 179 -16.75 -6.59 6.16
N ASP A 180 -16.90 -6.80 7.47
CA ASP A 180 -18.10 -6.42 8.20
C ASP A 180 -18.03 -4.95 8.64
N ALA A 181 -18.29 -4.05 7.69
CA ALA A 181 -18.13 -2.61 7.87
C ALA A 181 -19.48 -1.87 7.97
N TYR A 182 -19.49 -0.81 8.79
CA TYR A 182 -20.63 0.04 9.09
C TYR A 182 -20.21 1.51 9.03
N CYS A 183 -21.07 2.36 8.48
CA CYS A 183 -20.96 3.80 8.68
C CYS A 183 -21.46 4.13 10.08
N VAL A 184 -20.74 4.99 10.79
CA VAL A 184 -21.06 5.46 12.14
C VAL A 184 -21.36 6.94 12.07
N GLN A 185 -22.44 7.37 12.70
CA GLN A 185 -22.71 8.77 13.01
C GLN A 185 -22.55 8.96 14.51
N GLY A 186 -21.80 9.98 14.90
CA GLY A 186 -21.61 10.30 16.31
C GLY A 186 -20.89 11.62 16.53
N TYR A 187 -20.27 11.74 17.69
CA TYR A 187 -19.55 12.92 18.12
C TYR A 187 -18.05 12.67 18.19
N ALA A 188 -17.26 13.63 17.74
CA ALA A 188 -15.81 13.54 17.76
C ALA A 188 -15.15 14.85 18.19
N THR A 189 -13.87 14.77 18.53
CA THR A 189 -13.07 15.94 18.88
C THR A 189 -12.87 16.87 17.67
N ARG A 190 -12.67 18.17 17.93
CA ARG A 190 -12.37 19.19 16.90
C ARG A 190 -11.28 18.76 15.93
N LYS A 191 -10.17 18.22 16.47
CA LYS A 191 -9.01 17.76 15.67
C LYS A 191 -9.41 16.76 14.59
N LEU A 192 -10.27 15.79 14.93
CA LEU A 192 -10.76 14.78 13.99
C LEU A 192 -11.72 15.39 12.96
N CYS A 193 -12.66 16.22 13.40
CA CYS A 193 -13.63 16.88 12.51
C CYS A 193 -12.99 17.84 11.51
N THR A 194 -11.92 18.55 11.90
CA THR A 194 -11.23 19.54 11.06
C THR A 194 -10.01 19.00 10.32
N LEU A 195 -9.68 17.71 10.47
CA LEU A 195 -8.46 17.10 9.93
C LEU A 195 -7.17 17.84 10.38
N ASP A 196 -7.12 18.29 11.63
CA ASP A 196 -5.94 18.99 12.16
C ASP A 196 -4.91 18.00 12.72
N GLU A 197 -3.91 17.67 11.89
CA GLU A 197 -2.78 16.80 12.27
C GLU A 197 -1.56 17.58 12.82
N THR A 198 -1.63 18.91 12.98
CA THR A 198 -0.47 19.77 13.29
C THR A 198 0.18 19.48 14.64
N LEU A 199 -0.57 18.90 15.59
CA LEU A 199 -0.06 18.48 16.90
C LEU A 199 0.32 17.00 16.96
N GLU A 200 -0.01 16.21 15.93
CA GLU A 200 0.34 14.80 15.86
C GLU A 200 1.77 14.56 15.37
N LEU A 201 2.41 13.53 15.93
CA LEU A 201 3.70 13.07 15.42
C LEU A 201 3.52 12.32 14.10
N CYS A 202 4.22 12.76 13.06
CA CYS A 202 4.23 12.11 11.75
C CYS A 202 4.56 10.60 11.89
N PRO A 203 3.73 9.69 11.35
CA PRO A 203 3.96 8.25 11.44
C PRO A 203 5.32 7.79 10.92
N LEU A 204 5.86 8.46 9.90
CA LEU A 204 7.17 8.16 9.30
C LEU A 204 8.37 8.50 10.21
N LEU A 205 8.14 9.20 11.33
CA LEU A 205 9.14 9.49 12.35
C LEU A 205 9.07 8.53 13.54
N ARG A 206 8.02 7.72 13.65
CA ARG A 206 7.92 6.69 14.70
C ARG A 206 8.98 5.63 14.44
N LYS A 207 9.87 5.41 15.41
CA LYS A 207 10.79 4.27 15.35
C LYS A 207 9.98 2.99 15.56
N PRO A 208 10.19 1.94 14.75
CA PRO A 208 9.59 0.65 15.06
C PRO A 208 10.05 0.23 16.48
N PRO A 209 9.19 -0.41 17.29
CA PRO A 209 9.56 -0.86 18.62
C PRO A 209 10.81 -1.75 18.48
N GLU A 210 11.90 -1.36 19.14
CA GLU A 210 13.13 -2.12 19.15
C GLU A 210 12.84 -3.45 19.87
N VAL A 211 12.64 -4.52 19.10
CA VAL A 211 12.69 -5.88 19.66
C VAL A 211 14.06 -6.02 20.31
N PRO A 212 14.16 -6.31 21.62
CA PRO A 212 15.44 -6.45 22.28
C PRO A 212 16.24 -7.53 21.55
N LYS A 213 17.24 -7.12 20.77
CA LYS A 213 18.22 -8.07 20.25
C LYS A 213 18.95 -8.61 21.46
N GLU A 214 18.79 -9.90 21.73
CA GLU A 214 19.59 -10.60 22.72
C GLU A 214 21.07 -10.35 22.41
N GLU A 215 21.71 -9.49 23.19
CA GLU A 215 23.15 -9.32 23.11
C GLU A 215 23.79 -10.65 23.52
N MET A 216 24.31 -11.38 22.54
CA MET A 216 25.26 -12.47 22.80
C MET A 216 26.40 -11.92 23.66
N LYS A 217 26.39 -12.28 24.94
CA LYS A 217 27.45 -11.94 25.89
C LYS A 217 28.79 -12.42 25.35
N LYS A 218 29.64 -11.48 24.90
CA LYS A 218 31.05 -11.76 24.64
C LYS A 218 31.70 -12.24 25.93
N SER A 219 32.27 -13.46 25.91
CA SER A 219 33.01 -14.02 27.04
C SER A 219 34.21 -13.12 27.39
N SER A 220 34.21 -12.52 28.57
CA SER A 220 35.33 -11.71 29.04
C SER A 220 36.54 -12.57 29.40
N ASN A 221 37.72 -12.21 28.89
CA ASN A 221 38.99 -12.92 29.12
C ASN A 221 39.40 -13.00 30.60
N LYS A 222 39.96 -14.16 30.98
CA LYS A 222 40.12 -14.69 32.34
C LYS A 222 41.23 -14.05 33.21
N TYR A 223 41.98 -13.07 32.71
CA TYR A 223 43.10 -12.47 33.45
C TYR A 223 43.19 -10.96 33.21
N ARG A 224 42.53 -10.18 34.06
CA ARG A 224 42.82 -8.76 34.25
C ARG A 224 42.87 -8.49 35.75
N VAL A 225 44.01 -8.00 36.23
CA VAL A 225 44.21 -7.64 37.64
C VAL A 225 43.15 -6.61 38.01
N LYS A 226 42.30 -6.96 38.98
CA LYS A 226 41.22 -6.09 39.44
C LYS A 226 41.84 -4.89 40.18
N PRO A 227 41.44 -3.64 39.88
CA PRO A 227 41.76 -2.51 40.74
C PRO A 227 41.21 -2.72 42.16
N PRO A 228 41.72 -1.98 43.16
CA PRO A 228 41.27 -2.11 44.55
C PRO A 228 39.75 -2.07 44.64
N PRO A 229 39.11 -2.94 45.44
CA PRO A 229 37.66 -2.98 45.56
C PRO A 229 37.17 -1.66 46.14
N ASP A 230 36.43 -0.92 45.32
CA ASP A 230 35.61 0.19 45.76
C ASP A 230 34.64 -0.32 46.84
N PRO A 231 34.58 0.26 48.06
CA PRO A 231 33.70 -0.20 49.13
C PRO A 231 32.21 -0.03 48.83
N GLN A 232 31.85 0.59 47.70
CA GLN A 232 30.47 0.77 47.28
C GLN A 232 29.95 -0.43 46.50
N SER A 233 28.79 -0.95 46.92
CA SER A 233 28.11 -2.06 46.26
C SER A 233 27.77 -1.72 44.81
N LYS A 234 28.41 -2.41 43.86
CA LYS A 234 28.15 -2.22 42.41
C LYS A 234 26.71 -2.50 42.03
N PHE A 235 26.03 -3.40 42.76
CA PHE A 235 24.62 -3.69 42.57
C PHE A 235 23.74 -2.50 43.00
N GLU A 236 24.06 -1.85 44.11
CA GLU A 236 23.35 -0.65 44.57
C GLU A 236 23.61 0.55 43.65
N LEU A 237 24.84 0.73 43.17
CA LEU A 237 25.16 1.76 42.17
C LEU A 237 24.40 1.53 40.86
N GLN A 238 24.29 0.28 40.41
CA GLN A 238 23.58 -0.06 39.18
C GLN A 238 22.06 0.04 39.36
N GLN A 239 21.50 -0.34 40.52
CA GLN A 239 20.10 -0.09 40.84
C GLN A 239 19.81 1.40 41.01
N CYS A 240 20.68 2.18 41.64
CA CYS A 240 20.55 3.62 41.76
C CYS A 240 20.68 4.31 40.40
N ALA A 241 21.59 3.86 39.53
CA ALA A 241 21.71 4.39 38.17
C ALA A 241 20.49 4.03 37.32
N LYS A 242 19.98 2.79 37.44
CA LYS A 242 18.77 2.35 36.75
C LYS A 242 17.54 3.10 37.25
N ARG A 243 17.37 3.24 38.56
CA ARG A 243 16.31 4.05 39.19
C ARG A 243 16.43 5.51 38.80
N LYS A 244 17.64 6.09 38.77
CA LYS A 244 17.87 7.47 38.31
C LYS A 244 17.52 7.64 36.83
N ALA A 245 17.93 6.71 35.97
CA ALA A 245 17.60 6.74 34.56
C ALA A 245 16.09 6.55 34.31
N GLU A 246 15.44 5.67 35.06
CA GLU A 246 13.98 5.47 35.05
C GLU A 246 13.26 6.71 35.57
N THR A 247 13.72 7.35 36.65
CA THR A 247 13.13 8.59 37.16
C THR A 247 13.39 9.78 36.25
N GLU A 248 14.57 9.90 35.64
CA GLU A 248 14.89 10.98 34.69
C GLU A 248 14.12 10.79 33.37
N ALA A 249 13.93 9.55 32.91
CA ALA A 249 13.08 9.24 31.77
C ALA A 249 11.60 9.50 32.08
N ALA A 250 11.12 9.09 33.25
CA ALA A 250 9.77 9.38 33.72
C ALA A 250 9.55 10.89 33.91
N GLN A 251 10.53 11.62 34.43
CA GLN A 251 10.45 13.07 34.63
C GLN A 251 10.53 13.82 33.30
N LYS A 252 11.36 13.39 32.34
CA LYS A 252 11.33 13.93 30.96
C LYS A 252 10.03 13.61 30.22
N ASN A 253 9.45 12.43 30.44
CA ASN A 253 8.14 12.10 29.89
C ASN A 253 7.05 12.94 30.55
N LYS A 254 7.08 13.10 31.87
CA LYS A 254 6.14 13.93 32.60
C LYS A 254 6.26 15.42 32.25
N GLU A 255 7.47 15.95 32.08
CA GLU A 255 7.69 17.32 31.56
C GLU A 255 7.26 17.47 30.09
N ARG A 256 7.35 16.41 29.28
CA ARG A 256 6.83 16.40 27.90
C ARG A 256 5.30 16.36 27.91
N GLU A 257 4.70 15.52 28.75
CA GLU A 257 3.26 15.42 28.95
C GLU A 257 2.70 16.71 29.52
N GLU A 258 3.36 17.33 30.50
CA GLU A 258 2.99 18.62 31.07
C GLU A 258 3.11 19.74 30.04
N LYS A 259 4.19 19.79 29.24
CA LYS A 259 4.31 20.78 28.14
C LYS A 259 3.33 20.55 27.00
N VAL A 260 2.97 19.30 26.71
CA VAL A 260 1.93 18.96 25.72
C VAL A 260 0.56 19.33 26.26
N MET A 261 0.25 18.96 27.50
CA MET A 261 -0.98 19.34 28.20
C MET A 261 -1.10 20.85 28.39
N GLU A 262 -0.01 21.59 28.62
CA GLU A 262 -0.04 23.05 28.79
C GLU A 262 -0.28 23.76 27.46
N VAL A 263 0.20 23.20 26.34
CA VAL A 263 -0.14 23.66 24.98
C VAL A 263 -1.57 23.25 24.59
N GLU A 264 -2.02 22.04 24.95
CA GLU A 264 -3.40 21.58 24.70
C GLU A 264 -4.44 22.27 25.61
N LYS A 265 -4.06 22.69 26.82
CA LYS A 265 -4.90 23.48 27.73
C LYS A 265 -5.18 24.90 27.24
N LEU A 266 -4.46 25.39 26.23
CA LEU A 266 -4.66 26.75 25.70
C LEU A 266 -5.87 26.87 24.76
N GLU A 267 -6.49 25.76 24.32
CA GLU A 267 -7.71 25.79 23.50
C GLU A 267 -8.81 24.92 24.12
N HIS A 268 -9.56 25.45 25.09
CA HIS A 268 -10.85 24.85 25.47
C HIS A 268 -11.79 24.95 24.25
N ASP A 269 -12.12 23.82 23.61
CA ASP A 269 -13.08 23.77 22.51
C ASP A 269 -14.50 24.01 23.04
N PRO A 270 -15.15 25.14 22.71
CA PRO A 270 -16.51 25.44 23.21
C PRO A 270 -17.55 24.42 22.74
N LEU A 271 -17.27 23.71 21.63
CA LEU A 271 -18.15 22.72 21.00
C LEU A 271 -17.74 21.27 21.31
N HIS A 272 -16.89 21.04 22.32
CA HIS A 272 -16.47 19.70 22.69
C HIS A 272 -17.67 18.82 23.03
N GLY A 273 -17.78 17.65 22.38
CA GLY A 273 -18.91 16.72 22.54
C GLY A 273 -20.16 17.08 21.72
N LEU A 274 -20.20 18.25 21.08
CA LEU A 274 -21.35 18.69 20.25
C LEU A 274 -21.09 18.55 18.75
N ARG A 275 -19.82 18.38 18.34
CA ARG A 275 -19.43 18.29 16.93
C ARG A 275 -19.82 16.95 16.32
N VAL A 276 -20.61 16.99 15.26
CA VAL A 276 -21.07 15.82 14.52
C VAL A 276 -19.98 15.36 13.55
N HIS A 277 -19.74 14.05 13.52
CA HIS A 277 -18.81 13.42 12.62
C HIS A 277 -19.30 12.05 12.17
N ALA A 278 -18.75 11.56 11.06
CA ALA A 278 -19.01 10.22 10.57
C ALA A 278 -17.70 9.48 10.29
N TRP A 279 -17.64 8.21 10.68
CA TRP A 279 -16.48 7.34 10.47
C TRP A 279 -16.93 5.91 10.16
N VAL A 280 -15.98 4.99 9.99
CA VAL A 280 -16.30 3.58 9.67
C VAL A 280 -15.94 2.68 10.85
N LEU A 281 -16.85 1.79 11.22
CA LEU A 281 -16.65 0.72 12.18
C LEU A 281 -16.46 -0.60 11.43
N VAL A 282 -15.43 -1.37 11.80
CA VAL A 282 -15.20 -2.73 11.27
C VAL A 282 -15.27 -3.71 12.43
N LEU A 283 -16.21 -4.66 12.37
CA LEU A 283 -16.39 -5.69 13.39
C LEU A 283 -15.41 -6.86 13.19
N SER A 284 -14.98 -7.47 14.30
CA SER A 284 -14.14 -8.67 14.30
C SER A 284 -14.83 -9.89 13.66
N GLY A 285 -14.02 -10.82 13.13
CA GLY A 285 -14.48 -12.14 12.70
C GLY A 285 -14.44 -12.36 11.18
N LYS A 286 -15.09 -11.50 10.38
CA LYS A 286 -14.99 -11.61 8.91
C LYS A 286 -13.58 -11.21 8.45
N ARG A 287 -13.03 -11.97 7.50
CA ARG A 287 -11.73 -11.70 6.86
C ARG A 287 -10.55 -11.62 7.84
N GLU A 288 -10.57 -12.49 8.86
CA GLU A 288 -9.51 -12.63 9.87
C GLU A 288 -9.22 -11.35 10.66
N VAL A 289 -10.19 -10.43 10.76
CA VAL A 289 -10.07 -9.25 11.62
C VAL A 289 -10.10 -9.70 13.09
N PRO A 290 -9.01 -9.48 13.87
CA PRO A 290 -8.88 -10.03 15.21
C PRO A 290 -9.71 -9.27 16.24
N GLU A 291 -9.80 -7.95 16.11
CA GLU A 291 -10.47 -7.05 17.07
C GLU A 291 -11.29 -6.02 16.30
N THR A 292 -12.39 -5.57 16.90
CA THR A 292 -13.22 -4.48 16.35
C THR A 292 -12.48 -3.15 16.46
N PHE A 293 -12.51 -2.34 15.41
CA PHE A 293 -11.81 -1.06 15.36
C PHE A 293 -12.55 0.00 14.53
N PHE A 294 -12.21 1.26 14.76
CA PHE A 294 -12.68 2.40 13.98
C PHE A 294 -11.67 2.78 12.89
N ILE A 295 -12.15 3.30 11.78
CA ILE A 295 -11.34 3.89 10.72
C ILE A 295 -11.78 5.34 10.56
N ASP A 296 -10.84 6.27 10.75
CA ASP A 296 -11.05 7.66 10.40
C ASP A 296 -11.00 7.80 8.86
N PRO A 297 -12.10 8.19 8.20
CA PRO A 297 -12.16 8.33 6.75
C PRO A 297 -11.19 9.39 6.21
N PHE A 298 -10.90 10.45 6.97
CA PHE A 298 -10.08 11.56 6.48
C PHE A 298 -8.59 11.26 6.50
N THR A 299 -8.10 10.59 7.55
CA THR A 299 -6.68 10.19 7.64
C THR A 299 -6.41 8.78 7.11
N GLY A 300 -7.43 7.93 7.03
CA GLY A 300 -7.32 6.52 6.68
C GLY A 300 -6.63 5.66 7.77
N LYS A 301 -6.50 6.17 9.00
CA LYS A 301 -5.89 5.46 10.13
C LYS A 301 -6.93 4.61 10.87
N SER A 302 -6.48 3.47 11.39
CA SER A 302 -7.26 2.69 12.35
C SER A 302 -7.08 3.22 13.77
N HIS A 303 -8.16 3.24 14.53
CA HIS A 303 -8.22 3.62 15.93
C HIS A 303 -8.86 2.51 16.76
N SER A 304 -8.42 2.37 18.00
CA SER A 304 -9.09 1.50 18.96
C SER A 304 -10.47 2.07 19.31
N ILE A 305 -11.41 1.20 19.67
CA ILE A 305 -12.73 1.61 20.18
C ILE A 305 -12.66 2.47 21.46
N VAL A 306 -11.53 2.41 22.18
CA VAL A 306 -11.29 3.12 23.45
C VAL A 306 -10.62 4.48 23.22
N ASP A 307 -10.38 4.88 21.97
CA ASP A 307 -9.70 6.14 21.63
C ASP A 307 -10.54 7.37 22.06
N GLU A 308 -9.88 8.34 22.69
CA GLU A 308 -10.50 9.54 23.27
C GLU A 308 -10.95 10.54 22.20
N CYS A 309 -10.54 10.33 20.94
CA CYS A 309 -11.00 11.15 19.81
C CYS A 309 -12.48 10.97 19.48
N PHE A 310 -13.08 9.82 19.85
CA PHE A 310 -14.48 9.46 19.58
C PHE A 310 -15.31 9.59 20.86
N LEU A 311 -16.21 10.57 20.88
CA LEU A 311 -16.91 11.03 22.09
C LEU A 311 -18.31 10.39 22.28
N GLY A 312 -18.85 9.74 21.25
CA GLY A 312 -20.12 9.01 21.37
C GLY A 312 -20.69 8.59 20.01
N ILE A 313 -21.58 7.61 20.01
CA ILE A 313 -22.23 7.08 18.80
C ILE A 313 -23.74 7.24 18.92
N GLU A 314 -24.35 7.83 17.90
CA GLU A 314 -25.81 7.98 17.80
C GLU A 314 -26.43 6.82 17.01
N SER A 315 -25.85 6.50 15.85
CA SER A 315 -26.36 5.46 14.96
C SER A 315 -25.25 4.80 14.14
N VAL A 316 -25.52 3.58 13.68
CA VAL A 316 -24.67 2.86 12.74
C VAL A 316 -25.52 2.25 11.64
N TRP A 317 -25.01 2.19 10.40
CA TRP A 317 -25.74 1.61 9.28
C TRP A 317 -24.82 0.96 8.26
N ASN A 318 -25.37 0.00 7.52
CA ASN A 318 -24.72 -0.62 6.37
C ASN A 318 -25.74 -0.84 5.25
N HIS A 319 -25.35 -1.56 4.19
CA HIS A 319 -26.23 -1.90 3.07
C HIS A 319 -27.44 -2.78 3.41
N ARG A 320 -27.58 -3.29 4.64
CA ARG A 320 -28.65 -4.21 5.07
C ARG A 320 -29.62 -3.59 6.06
N ASN A 321 -29.15 -2.73 6.96
CA ASN A 321 -29.99 -2.16 8.01
C ASN A 321 -29.44 -0.84 8.56
N TYR A 322 -30.21 -0.28 9.49
CA TYR A 322 -29.90 0.87 10.31
C TYR A 322 -30.15 0.54 11.79
N TRP A 323 -29.19 0.88 12.65
CA TRP A 323 -29.22 0.63 14.09
C TRP A 323 -29.03 1.93 14.85
N VAL A 324 -29.87 2.15 15.86
CA VAL A 324 -29.77 3.28 16.78
C VAL A 324 -29.14 2.83 18.07
N ASN A 325 -28.17 3.59 18.56
CA ASN A 325 -27.55 3.31 19.85
C ASN A 325 -28.49 3.75 20.98
N MET A 326 -28.81 2.81 21.88
CA MET A 326 -29.62 3.04 23.08
C MET A 326 -28.77 3.04 24.36
N GLN A 327 -27.45 2.93 24.23
CA GLN A 327 -26.49 2.92 25.34
C GLN A 327 -26.04 4.32 25.74
N ASP A 328 -25.65 4.48 27.01
CA ASP A 328 -25.08 5.72 27.54
C ASP A 328 -23.65 5.95 27.02
N CYS A 329 -23.41 7.11 26.40
CA CYS A 329 -22.10 7.49 25.84
C CYS A 329 -21.29 8.47 26.73
N TRP A 330 -21.59 8.58 28.03
CA TRP A 330 -20.98 9.60 28.91
C TRP A 330 -19.44 9.50 28.99
N ASN A 331 -18.90 8.29 28.92
CA ASN A 331 -17.45 8.04 28.94
C ASN A 331 -16.85 7.88 27.52
N GLY A 332 -17.52 8.41 26.50
CA GLY A 332 -17.15 8.17 25.10
C GLY A 332 -17.51 6.77 24.64
N CYS A 333 -16.70 6.20 23.74
CA CYS A 333 -16.92 4.87 23.18
C CYS A 333 -16.33 3.71 24.01
N LYS A 334 -15.75 3.98 25.18
CA LYS A 334 -14.95 3.00 25.95
C LYS A 334 -15.78 1.83 26.50
N ASP A 335 -17.02 2.11 26.89
CA ASP A 335 -17.92 1.16 27.58
C ASP A 335 -18.99 0.56 26.64
N LEU A 336 -18.93 0.85 25.33
CA LEU A 336 -19.95 0.42 24.36
C LEU A 336 -19.81 -1.05 23.96
N ILE A 337 -20.94 -1.75 23.91
CA ILE A 337 -21.05 -3.13 23.43
C ILE A 337 -21.47 -3.12 21.95
N PHE A 338 -20.68 -3.76 21.10
CA PHE A 338 -20.87 -3.77 19.64
C PHE A 338 -21.61 -5.02 19.11
N ASP A 339 -22.44 -5.66 19.95
CA ASP A 339 -23.34 -6.74 19.50
C ASP A 339 -24.64 -6.15 18.95
N LEU A 340 -24.65 -5.91 17.63
CA LEU A 340 -25.80 -5.33 16.91
C LEU A 340 -27.03 -6.26 16.85
N GLY A 341 -26.93 -7.48 17.37
CA GLY A 341 -28.05 -8.40 17.53
C GLY A 341 -28.83 -8.19 18.84
N ASP A 342 -28.26 -7.45 19.79
CA ASP A 342 -28.88 -7.20 21.09
C ASP A 342 -29.86 -6.03 21.04
N ALA A 343 -31.15 -6.35 21.12
CA ALA A 343 -32.25 -5.38 21.07
C ALA A 343 -32.31 -4.44 22.29
N VAL A 344 -31.56 -4.72 23.36
CA VAL A 344 -31.47 -3.82 24.53
C VAL A 344 -30.50 -2.66 24.26
N HIS A 345 -29.38 -2.96 23.62
CA HIS A 345 -28.31 -1.98 23.38
C HIS A 345 -28.47 -1.27 22.03
N TRP A 346 -29.05 -1.95 21.03
CA TRP A 346 -29.22 -1.44 19.68
C TRP A 346 -30.66 -1.63 19.20
N GLU A 347 -31.33 -0.53 18.88
CA GLU A 347 -32.66 -0.57 18.26
C GLU A 347 -32.52 -0.73 16.74
N ILE A 348 -33.16 -1.77 16.19
CA ILE A 348 -33.05 -2.15 14.78
C ILE A 348 -34.28 -1.66 14.01
N MET A 349 -34.06 -0.92 12.92
CA MET A 349 -35.18 -0.43 12.10
C MET A 349 -35.89 -1.54 11.31
N LEU A 350 -35.15 -2.46 10.67
CA LEU A 350 -35.72 -3.58 9.92
C LEU A 350 -35.54 -4.90 10.68
N SER A 351 -36.51 -5.25 11.53
CA SER A 351 -36.45 -6.44 12.40
C SER A 351 -36.53 -7.79 11.64
N GLY A 352 -36.72 -7.78 10.32
CA GLY A 352 -36.95 -8.99 9.50
C GLY A 352 -35.71 -9.77 9.05
N SER A 353 -34.48 -9.29 9.30
CA SER A 353 -33.27 -9.79 8.60
C SER A 353 -32.27 -10.61 9.42
N ASN A 354 -32.41 -10.73 10.75
CA ASN A 354 -31.37 -11.30 11.63
C ASN A 354 -31.81 -12.55 12.42
N LYS A 355 -32.12 -13.65 11.72
CA LYS A 355 -31.82 -14.99 12.27
C LYS A 355 -30.74 -15.63 11.39
N PRO A 356 -29.46 -15.61 11.81
CA PRO A 356 -28.49 -16.52 11.20
C PRO A 356 -28.96 -17.94 11.52
N LEU A 357 -29.18 -18.75 10.49
CA LEU A 357 -29.35 -20.19 10.63
C LEU A 357 -28.14 -20.71 11.42
N GLN A 358 -28.33 -20.98 12.71
CA GLN A 358 -27.39 -21.78 13.49
C GLN A 358 -27.38 -23.17 12.83
N LEU A 359 -26.32 -23.42 12.09
CA LEU A 359 -25.88 -24.76 11.71
C LEU A 359 -25.65 -25.52 13.02
N LEU A 360 -26.62 -26.34 13.42
CA LEU A 360 -26.38 -27.41 14.37
C LEU A 360 -25.62 -28.53 13.63
N PRO A 361 -24.58 -29.14 14.24
CA PRO A 361 -23.87 -30.25 13.63
C PRO A 361 -24.74 -31.50 13.61
N ASP A 362 -24.49 -32.31 12.59
CA ASP A 362 -24.94 -33.68 12.37
C ASP A 362 -25.48 -34.43 13.61
N ALA A 363 -26.76 -34.79 13.54
CA ALA A 363 -27.27 -35.97 14.22
C ALA A 363 -28.21 -36.70 13.25
N GLU A 364 -27.70 -37.85 12.81
CA GLU A 364 -28.40 -38.94 12.15
C GLU A 364 -29.76 -39.21 12.80
N GLU A 365 -30.81 -39.31 11.98
CA GLU A 365 -31.72 -40.46 11.91
C GLU A 365 -32.99 -40.05 11.14
N GLU A 366 -33.03 -40.46 9.88
CA GLU A 366 -34.27 -40.72 9.17
C GLU A 366 -35.13 -41.70 9.99
N LYS A 367 -36.27 -41.23 10.49
CA LYS A 367 -37.41 -42.09 10.83
C LYS A 367 -38.69 -41.46 10.31
N GLU A 368 -39.06 -41.90 9.11
CA GLU A 368 -40.45 -41.94 8.67
C GLU A 368 -41.30 -42.66 9.72
N LEU A 369 -42.43 -42.06 10.12
CA LEU A 369 -43.62 -42.80 10.55
C LEU A 369 -44.89 -41.96 10.24
N PRO A 370 -46.05 -42.63 10.06
CA PRO A 370 -46.96 -42.34 8.97
C PRO A 370 -48.23 -41.58 9.38
N GLU A 371 -48.93 -41.14 8.35
CA GLU A 371 -50.32 -40.68 8.32
C GLU A 371 -51.25 -41.49 9.25
N ARG A 372 -52.02 -40.77 10.06
CA ARG A 372 -53.31 -41.23 10.56
C ARG A 372 -54.33 -40.10 10.41
N ASP A 373 -55.24 -40.31 9.48
CA ASP A 373 -56.55 -39.68 9.43
C ASP A 373 -57.32 -39.91 10.75
N MET A 374 -58.07 -38.90 11.16
CA MET A 374 -59.54 -38.92 11.33
C MET A 374 -59.99 -37.75 12.22
N ASP A 375 -60.74 -36.83 11.60
CA ASP A 375 -61.97 -36.17 12.06
C ASP A 375 -62.15 -35.85 13.56
N ASP A 376 -62.49 -34.60 13.90
CA ASP A 376 -63.85 -34.05 13.75
C ASP A 376 -63.96 -32.65 14.40
N VAL A 377 -65.02 -31.93 14.04
CA VAL A 377 -65.62 -30.72 14.65
C VAL A 377 -65.33 -29.38 13.98
N VAL A 378 -66.27 -29.08 13.08
CA VAL A 378 -66.75 -27.78 12.58
C VAL A 378 -66.88 -26.72 13.68
N SER A 379 -66.39 -25.51 13.43
CA SER A 379 -66.86 -24.29 14.09
C SER A 379 -66.85 -23.12 13.10
N ASP A 380 -68.07 -22.79 12.68
CA ASP A 380 -68.67 -21.48 12.36
C ASP A 380 -67.89 -20.41 11.53
N PRO A 381 -68.42 -19.97 10.36
CA PRO A 381 -67.87 -18.89 9.58
C PRO A 381 -68.50 -17.54 9.98
N ASN A 382 -68.11 -16.98 11.13
CA ASN A 382 -68.40 -15.58 11.43
C ASN A 382 -67.50 -15.01 12.55
N ASP A 383 -66.21 -14.88 12.29
CA ASP A 383 -65.41 -13.86 12.97
C ASP A 383 -64.51 -13.13 11.98
N GLY A 384 -64.81 -11.85 11.83
CA GLY A 384 -64.14 -10.94 10.91
C GLY A 384 -62.85 -10.44 11.52
N SER A 385 -61.77 -11.21 11.39
CA SER A 385 -60.41 -10.68 11.47
C SER A 385 -59.40 -11.60 10.77
N CYS A 386 -59.53 -11.76 9.46
CA CYS A 386 -58.40 -12.14 8.63
C CYS A 386 -57.46 -10.94 8.50
N ALA A 387 -56.72 -10.64 9.57
CA ALA A 387 -55.40 -10.07 9.40
C ALA A 387 -54.56 -11.19 8.80
N GLU A 388 -54.54 -11.27 7.47
CA GLU A 388 -53.44 -11.86 6.74
C GLU A 388 -52.18 -11.17 7.26
N LYS A 389 -51.53 -11.77 8.25
CA LYS A 389 -50.12 -11.49 8.55
C LYS A 389 -49.35 -12.00 7.34
N GLU A 390 -49.33 -11.18 6.29
CA GLU A 390 -48.24 -11.15 5.34
C GLU A 390 -46.96 -10.94 6.17
N ASN A 391 -46.37 -12.04 6.63
CA ASN A 391 -44.95 -12.13 6.91
C ASN A 391 -44.20 -11.98 5.57
N MET A 392 -44.33 -10.82 4.94
CA MET A 392 -43.37 -10.33 3.96
C MET A 392 -42.18 -9.83 4.77
N SER A 393 -41.12 -10.62 4.81
CA SER A 393 -39.82 -10.15 5.31
C SER A 393 -39.48 -8.84 4.58
N LEU A 394 -39.49 -7.73 5.31
CA LEU A 394 -39.20 -6.40 4.76
C LEU A 394 -37.69 -6.28 4.53
N ASP A 395 -37.25 -6.75 3.37
CA ASP A 395 -35.84 -6.67 2.98
C ASP A 395 -35.47 -5.27 2.44
N MET A 396 -34.24 -4.84 2.76
CA MET A 396 -33.66 -3.58 2.27
C MET A 396 -33.69 -3.53 0.72
N PRO A 397 -34.22 -2.45 0.10
CA PRO A 397 -34.17 -2.26 -1.34
C PRO A 397 -32.73 -2.27 -1.87
N PRO A 398 -32.50 -2.66 -3.14
CA PRO A 398 -31.18 -2.55 -3.74
C PRO A 398 -30.74 -1.08 -3.78
N SER A 399 -29.45 -0.84 -3.57
CA SER A 399 -28.89 0.50 -3.64
C SER A 399 -29.18 1.17 -4.99
N TRP A 400 -29.63 2.43 -4.93
CA TRP A 400 -29.95 3.27 -6.09
C TRP A 400 -28.70 3.78 -6.82
N VAL A 401 -27.53 3.65 -6.19
CA VAL A 401 -26.23 4.11 -6.68
C VAL A 401 -25.68 3.11 -7.70
N ALA A 402 -25.13 3.63 -8.80
CA ALA A 402 -24.45 2.82 -9.80
C ALA A 402 -23.18 2.16 -9.23
N PRO A 403 -22.72 1.02 -9.78
CA PRO A 403 -21.49 0.38 -9.30
C PRO A 403 -20.29 1.34 -9.35
N ILE A 404 -19.52 1.35 -8.26
CA ILE A 404 -18.31 2.17 -8.16
C ILE A 404 -17.29 1.73 -9.21
N GLN A 405 -16.83 2.65 -10.04
CA GLN A 405 -15.79 2.40 -11.05
C GLN A 405 -14.65 3.39 -10.84
N VAL A 406 -13.43 2.87 -10.77
CA VAL A 406 -12.20 3.65 -10.71
C VAL A 406 -11.34 3.20 -11.88
N SER A 407 -10.99 4.13 -12.76
CA SER A 407 -10.10 3.84 -13.89
C SER A 407 -8.65 3.68 -13.42
N PRO A 408 -7.77 2.97 -14.17
CA PRO A 408 -6.36 2.87 -13.82
C PRO A 408 -5.65 4.21 -13.67
N ARG A 409 -6.08 5.25 -14.42
CA ARG A 409 -5.55 6.62 -14.27
C ARG A 409 -5.97 7.24 -12.94
N GLU A 410 -7.23 7.09 -12.56
CA GLU A 410 -7.74 7.62 -11.29
C GLU A 410 -7.08 6.92 -10.11
N PHE A 411 -6.92 5.60 -10.20
CA PHE A 411 -6.21 4.82 -9.19
C PHE A 411 -4.76 5.29 -9.02
N GLU A 412 -4.01 5.42 -10.13
CA GLU A 412 -2.62 5.89 -10.10
C GLU A 412 -2.48 7.36 -9.71
N THR A 413 -3.48 8.20 -9.98
CA THR A 413 -3.37 9.64 -9.67
C THR A 413 -3.45 9.92 -8.17
N HIS A 414 -3.97 9.00 -7.35
CA HIS A 414 -4.04 8.97 -5.88
C HIS A 414 -4.54 10.23 -5.15
N CYS A 415 -4.46 11.44 -5.71
CA CYS A 415 -4.81 12.73 -5.14
C CYS A 415 -5.54 13.57 -6.20
N SER A 416 -6.53 14.36 -5.76
CA SER A 416 -7.39 15.18 -6.63
C SER A 416 -6.63 16.09 -7.59
N GLN A 417 -5.60 16.77 -7.12
CA GLN A 417 -4.69 17.63 -7.91
C GLN A 417 -3.32 16.98 -8.20
N GLY A 418 -3.16 15.69 -7.87
CA GLY A 418 -1.88 14.97 -7.96
C GLY A 418 -0.84 15.36 -6.89
N ARG A 419 -1.15 16.31 -5.99
CA ARG A 419 -0.35 16.68 -4.83
C ARG A 419 -1.25 16.79 -3.59
N LYS A 420 -0.78 16.30 -2.45
CA LYS A 420 -1.40 16.46 -1.13
C LYS A 420 -0.35 16.90 -0.13
N VAL A 421 -0.66 17.91 0.68
CA VAL A 421 0.23 18.44 1.71
C VAL A 421 -0.43 18.26 3.06
N ILE A 422 0.31 17.68 4.00
CA ILE A 422 -0.14 17.39 5.36
C ILE A 422 0.86 18.02 6.33
N LEU A 423 0.35 18.74 7.31
CA LEU A 423 1.15 19.37 8.37
C LEU A 423 1.04 18.51 9.63
N TYR A 424 2.20 18.16 10.18
CA TYR A 424 2.37 17.41 11.42
C TYR A 424 3.15 18.24 12.43
N LYS A 425 3.24 17.75 13.67
CA LYS A 425 4.07 18.36 14.71
C LYS A 425 5.53 18.44 14.28
N LYS A 426 5.99 19.66 14.00
CA LYS A 426 7.34 19.95 13.50
C LYS A 426 7.69 19.23 12.20
N ALA A 427 6.71 18.87 11.38
CA ALA A 427 6.97 18.18 10.13
C ALA A 427 5.95 18.52 9.05
N LYS A 428 6.40 18.59 7.79
CA LYS A 428 5.55 18.77 6.61
C LYS A 428 5.72 17.57 5.69
N LEU A 429 4.63 16.87 5.43
CA LEU A 429 4.59 15.73 4.52
C LEU A 429 3.89 16.14 3.23
N GLU A 430 4.60 16.02 2.12
CA GLU A 430 4.07 16.23 0.77
C GLU A 430 4.02 14.88 0.06
N LYS A 431 2.87 14.56 -0.53
CA LYS A 431 2.64 13.37 -1.36
C LYS A 431 2.34 13.83 -2.78
N TRP A 432 2.85 13.11 -3.76
CA TRP A 432 2.56 13.30 -5.18
C TRP A 432 2.15 11.99 -5.82
N ALA A 433 1.32 12.08 -6.85
CA ALA A 433 0.98 10.95 -7.68
C ALA A 433 2.23 10.38 -8.38
N PRO A 434 2.37 9.04 -8.47
CA PRO A 434 3.35 8.40 -9.34
C PRO A 434 3.36 9.02 -10.74
N TYR A 435 4.56 9.26 -11.29
CA TYR A 435 4.80 9.84 -12.62
C TYR A 435 4.34 11.30 -12.83
N LEU A 436 3.78 11.98 -11.81
CA LEU A 436 3.46 13.40 -11.94
C LEU A 436 4.73 14.24 -12.02
N ASN A 437 5.71 13.93 -11.17
CA ASN A 437 7.02 14.56 -11.22
C ASN A 437 7.93 13.78 -12.17
N GLY A 438 8.50 14.45 -13.17
CA GLY A 438 9.44 13.84 -14.12
C GLY A 438 10.71 13.26 -13.47
N ASN A 439 11.01 13.64 -12.22
CA ASN A 439 12.12 13.11 -11.44
C ASN A 439 11.76 11.85 -10.61
N GLY A 440 10.50 11.40 -10.65
CA GLY A 440 10.02 10.22 -9.92
C GLY A 440 9.70 10.44 -8.44
N LEU A 441 9.72 11.69 -7.94
CA LEU A 441 9.43 12.01 -6.54
C LEU A 441 7.95 11.74 -6.21
N VAL A 442 7.69 10.91 -5.20
CA VAL A 442 6.33 10.53 -4.76
C VAL A 442 6.04 11.03 -3.35
N LYS A 443 7.03 11.11 -2.46
CA LYS A 443 6.83 11.67 -1.10
C LYS A 443 8.01 12.53 -0.67
N ARG A 444 7.75 13.60 0.08
CA ARG A 444 8.78 14.41 0.74
C ARG A 444 8.34 14.72 2.17
N LEU A 445 9.20 14.41 3.13
CA LEU A 445 9.03 14.76 4.53
C LEU A 445 10.10 15.78 4.92
N THR A 446 9.66 16.97 5.31
CA THR A 446 10.52 18.02 5.84
C THR A 446 10.31 18.07 7.36
N VAL A 447 11.37 17.86 8.13
CA VAL A 447 11.36 17.91 9.60
C VAL A 447 11.96 19.24 10.04
N TYR A 448 11.29 19.92 10.96
CA TYR A 448 11.65 21.24 11.48
C TYR A 448 12.13 21.17 12.93
N ALA A 449 12.89 22.17 13.38
CA ALA A 449 13.30 22.30 14.78
C ALA A 449 12.15 22.81 15.67
N ASP A 450 11.34 23.72 15.12
CA ASP A 450 10.31 24.48 15.81
C ASP A 450 8.89 24.08 15.37
N LEU A 451 7.89 24.46 16.18
CA LEU A 451 6.47 24.22 15.87
C LEU A 451 6.00 25.09 14.69
N ASP A 452 6.53 26.31 14.57
CA ASP A 452 6.19 27.26 13.51
C ASP A 452 6.81 26.90 12.14
N CYS A 453 7.51 25.77 12.03
CA CYS A 453 8.10 25.25 10.79
C CYS A 453 9.04 26.25 10.06
N THR A 454 9.83 27.01 10.81
CA THR A 454 10.77 28.03 10.29
C THR A 454 12.14 27.44 9.93
N GLU A 455 12.74 26.64 10.83
CA GLU A 455 14.07 26.06 10.64
C GLU A 455 14.02 24.58 10.22
N VAL A 456 14.57 24.25 9.05
CA VAL A 456 14.58 22.88 8.51
C VAL A 456 15.78 22.09 9.04
N MET A 457 15.50 20.95 9.67
CA MET A 457 16.50 20.02 10.24
C MET A 457 16.90 18.94 9.23
N GLU A 458 15.90 18.26 8.67
CA GLU A 458 16.09 17.07 7.84
C GLU A 458 15.04 17.04 6.73
N VAL A 459 15.45 16.68 5.52
CA VAL A 459 14.55 16.44 4.39
C VAL A 459 14.71 15.00 3.95
N ARG A 460 13.61 14.24 3.88
CA ARG A 460 13.56 12.90 3.29
C ARG A 460 12.71 12.95 2.04
N GLU A 461 13.20 12.39 0.97
CA GLU A 461 12.54 12.28 -0.33
C GLU A 461 12.45 10.82 -0.71
N TRP A 462 11.29 10.36 -1.17
CA TRP A 462 11.07 9.01 -1.68
C TRP A 462 10.70 9.07 -3.15
N PHE A 463 11.34 8.23 -3.93
CA PHE A 463 11.20 8.14 -5.37
C PHE A 463 10.63 6.78 -5.77
N LYS A 464 9.83 6.74 -6.84
CA LYS A 464 9.35 5.49 -7.44
C LYS A 464 9.59 5.50 -8.93
N ASN A 465 9.71 4.29 -9.48
CA ASN A 465 9.77 4.03 -10.92
C ASN A 465 10.94 4.71 -11.61
N ARG A 466 12.06 5.00 -10.94
CA ARG A 466 13.26 5.51 -11.61
C ARG A 466 14.09 4.35 -12.17
N GLU A 467 14.66 4.53 -13.36
CA GLU A 467 15.56 3.54 -14.00
C GLU A 467 16.83 3.29 -13.18
N ASP A 468 17.31 4.31 -12.47
CA ASP A 468 18.50 4.23 -11.61
C ASP A 468 18.22 3.56 -10.24
N MET A 469 17.00 3.08 -9.99
CA MET A 469 16.63 2.41 -8.74
C MET A 469 16.81 3.27 -7.48
N LEU A 470 16.91 4.60 -7.58
CA LEU A 470 16.93 5.48 -6.42
C LEU A 470 15.56 5.38 -5.71
N ASP A 471 15.59 4.99 -4.44
CA ASP A 471 14.40 4.78 -3.60
C ASP A 471 14.22 5.97 -2.64
N MET A 472 15.28 6.33 -1.92
CA MET A 472 15.19 7.37 -0.88
C MET A 472 16.43 8.26 -0.86
N ARG A 473 16.22 9.56 -0.70
CA ARG A 473 17.26 10.54 -0.39
C ARG A 473 16.97 11.19 0.95
N LYS A 474 17.96 11.21 1.84
CA LYS A 474 17.92 11.90 3.13
C LYS A 474 18.99 12.98 3.16
N VAL A 475 18.59 14.23 3.41
CA VAL A 475 19.48 15.38 3.53
C VAL A 475 19.37 15.94 4.94
N ASN A 476 20.44 15.87 5.71
CA ASN A 476 20.54 16.56 6.99
C ASN A 476 21.08 17.98 6.73
N LYS A 477 20.28 19.00 7.03
CA LYS A 477 20.62 20.42 6.77
C LYS A 477 21.62 20.98 7.77
N GLN A 478 21.68 20.46 8.99
CA GLN A 478 22.69 20.87 9.99
C GLN A 478 24.08 20.38 9.60
N THR A 479 24.18 19.12 9.17
CA THR A 479 25.47 18.53 8.80
C THR A 479 25.79 18.67 7.32
N GLN A 480 24.85 19.11 6.47
CA GLN A 480 24.95 19.10 4.99
C GLN A 480 25.37 17.72 4.46
N LEU A 481 24.83 16.66 5.08
CA LEU A 481 25.12 15.28 4.71
C LEU A 481 23.93 14.71 3.93
N THR A 482 24.19 14.26 2.71
CA THR A 482 23.20 13.61 1.85
C THR A 482 23.45 12.11 1.84
N THR A 483 22.42 11.32 2.11
CA THR A 483 22.42 9.86 2.03
C THR A 483 21.37 9.42 1.03
N GLU A 484 21.80 8.81 -0.06
CA GLU A 484 20.96 8.22 -1.10
C GLU A 484 20.93 6.71 -0.90
N SER A 485 19.75 6.10 -1.04
CA SER A 485 19.52 4.66 -0.90
C SER A 485 18.87 4.13 -2.17
N PHE A 486 19.33 2.98 -2.64
CA PHE A 486 18.95 2.39 -3.91
C PHE A 486 18.42 0.96 -3.73
N HIS A 487 17.42 0.59 -4.52
CA HIS A 487 16.92 -0.78 -4.58
C HIS A 487 17.91 -1.73 -5.25
N PRO A 488 17.84 -3.05 -4.95
CA PRO A 488 18.58 -4.06 -5.69
C PRO A 488 18.28 -3.97 -7.20
N GLY A 489 19.32 -4.07 -8.04
CA GLY A 489 19.19 -3.96 -9.50
C GLY A 489 19.83 -2.71 -10.11
N HIS A 490 20.33 -1.78 -9.30
CA HIS A 490 21.15 -0.66 -9.76
C HIS A 490 22.37 -1.16 -10.56
N LEU A 491 22.70 -0.53 -11.70
CA LEU A 491 23.78 -0.93 -12.62
C LEU A 491 25.14 -1.18 -11.91
N LEU A 492 25.49 -0.30 -10.98
CA LEU A 492 26.72 -0.35 -10.18
C LEU A 492 26.63 -1.22 -8.90
N GLY A 493 25.50 -1.88 -8.65
CA GLY A 493 25.26 -2.64 -7.42
C GLY A 493 25.25 -1.77 -6.14
N LEU A 494 25.05 -0.46 -6.29
CA LEU A 494 25.07 0.51 -5.20
C LEU A 494 23.82 0.31 -4.32
N LYS A 495 24.01 0.28 -3.01
CA LYS A 495 22.96 0.17 -1.99
C LYS A 495 22.73 1.52 -1.31
N ALA A 496 23.80 2.19 -0.91
CA ALA A 496 23.72 3.51 -0.31
C ALA A 496 24.93 4.36 -0.67
N HIS A 497 24.72 5.67 -0.86
CA HIS A 497 25.79 6.63 -1.10
C HIS A 497 25.61 7.84 -0.17
N THR A 498 26.58 8.03 0.73
CA THR A 498 26.57 9.12 1.71
C THR A 498 27.72 10.08 1.41
N TYR A 499 27.41 11.34 1.16
CA TYR A 499 28.39 12.36 0.74
C TYR A 499 27.98 13.77 1.18
N ARG A 500 28.95 14.69 1.21
CA ARG A 500 28.74 16.14 1.41
C ARG A 500 28.70 16.93 0.10
N SER A 501 29.47 16.48 -0.89
CA SER A 501 29.56 17.07 -2.23
C SER A 501 29.78 15.96 -3.25
N MET A 502 29.25 16.14 -4.46
CA MET A 502 29.51 15.25 -5.61
C MET A 502 30.89 15.49 -6.25
N GLU A 503 31.62 16.51 -5.80
CA GLU A 503 33.00 16.73 -6.20
C GLU A 503 33.89 15.58 -5.70
N PRO A 504 34.84 15.08 -6.52
CA PRO A 504 35.74 14.01 -6.16
C PRO A 504 36.66 14.38 -4.98
N VAL A 505 37.21 13.37 -4.28
CA VAL A 505 38.16 13.56 -3.15
C VAL A 505 37.55 14.24 -1.93
N THR A 506 36.27 14.00 -1.68
CA THR A 506 35.58 14.44 -0.45
C THR A 506 35.24 13.23 0.41
N GLU A 507 34.97 13.47 1.70
CA GLU A 507 34.52 12.41 2.60
C GLU A 507 33.20 11.80 2.10
N ARG A 508 33.24 10.51 1.74
CA ARG A 508 32.06 9.77 1.31
C ARG A 508 32.12 8.30 1.67
N THR A 509 30.93 7.71 1.77
CA THR A 509 30.74 6.29 2.01
C THR A 509 29.82 5.73 0.93
N MET A 510 30.28 4.71 0.22
CA MET A 510 29.52 3.93 -0.75
C MET A 510 29.32 2.53 -0.19
N GLU A 511 28.08 2.09 -0.09
CA GLU A 511 27.71 0.73 0.31
C GLU A 511 27.11 0.03 -0.91
N PHE A 512 27.46 -1.23 -1.09
CA PHE A 512 27.08 -2.04 -2.24
C PHE A 512 26.34 -3.30 -1.77
N TYR A 513 25.53 -3.87 -2.66
CA TYR A 513 25.01 -5.21 -2.48
C TYR A 513 26.13 -6.22 -2.77
N ASP A 514 26.67 -6.85 -1.73
CA ASP A 514 27.83 -7.75 -1.81
C ASP A 514 27.60 -8.89 -2.82
N LYS A 515 26.40 -9.49 -2.84
CA LYS A 515 26.03 -10.55 -3.79
C LYS A 515 25.94 -10.10 -5.25
N ALA A 516 25.76 -8.79 -5.51
CA ALA A 516 25.68 -8.27 -6.87
C ALA A 516 27.06 -8.07 -7.51
N ARG A 517 28.13 -8.09 -6.70
CA ARG A 517 29.50 -7.86 -7.17
C ARG A 517 30.34 -9.14 -7.07
N VAL A 518 31.10 -9.42 -8.12
CA VAL A 518 31.99 -10.58 -8.18
C VAL A 518 33.16 -10.47 -7.19
N ASP A 519 33.56 -9.25 -6.81
CA ASP A 519 34.68 -8.99 -5.90
C ASP A 519 34.33 -9.06 -4.40
N GLY A 520 33.04 -9.24 -4.07
CA GLY A 520 32.53 -9.28 -2.70
C GLY A 520 32.62 -7.94 -1.95
N LEU A 521 32.82 -6.81 -2.65
CA LEU A 521 32.91 -5.49 -2.03
C LEU A 521 31.55 -5.09 -1.45
N GLN A 522 31.50 -4.88 -0.13
CA GLN A 522 30.29 -4.45 0.58
C GLN A 522 30.29 -2.95 0.83
N LYS A 523 31.43 -2.36 1.17
CA LYS A 523 31.50 -0.95 1.59
C LYS A 523 32.83 -0.33 1.23
N ARG A 524 32.80 0.91 0.76
CA ARG A 524 33.97 1.74 0.47
C ARG A 524 33.81 3.08 1.16
N VAL A 525 34.81 3.49 1.93
CA VAL A 525 34.89 4.78 2.60
C VAL A 525 36.07 5.53 2.02
N GLU A 526 35.82 6.65 1.36
CA GLU A 526 36.84 7.53 0.80
C GLU A 526 36.97 8.77 1.69
N ASN A 527 38.20 9.08 2.05
CA ASN A 527 38.60 10.27 2.78
C ASN A 527 39.62 11.04 1.93
N VAL A 528 39.90 12.30 2.29
CA VAL A 528 40.89 13.14 1.60
C VAL A 528 42.28 12.47 1.50
N ASN A 529 42.64 11.67 2.51
CA ASN A 529 43.97 11.07 2.64
C ASN A 529 44.00 9.56 2.37
N GLY A 530 42.88 8.93 2.01
CA GLY A 530 42.86 7.47 1.89
C GLY A 530 41.51 6.86 1.56
N MET A 531 41.52 5.58 1.28
CA MET A 531 40.33 4.79 0.96
C MET A 531 40.33 3.48 1.76
N LYS A 532 39.20 3.12 2.36
CA LYS A 532 38.97 1.86 3.05
C LYS A 532 37.91 1.06 2.32
N GLU A 533 38.19 -0.19 2.02
CA GLU A 533 37.30 -1.15 1.38
C GLU A 533 37.01 -2.29 2.37
N TYR A 534 35.74 -2.68 2.46
CA TYR A 534 35.27 -3.78 3.28
C TYR A 534 34.62 -4.82 2.37
N PHE A 535 35.01 -6.08 2.57
CA PHE A 535 34.59 -7.21 1.75
C PHE A 535 33.86 -8.25 2.61
N MET A 536 32.93 -8.99 2.00
CA MET A 536 32.27 -10.13 2.64
C MET A 536 32.31 -11.36 1.74
N GLY A 537 32.49 -12.54 2.35
CA GLY A 537 32.32 -13.82 1.67
C GLY A 537 33.36 -14.14 0.59
N ARG A 538 34.57 -13.58 0.67
CA ARG A 538 35.65 -13.89 -0.28
C ARG A 538 36.38 -15.19 0.09
N ASP A 539 36.77 -15.95 -0.93
CA ASP A 539 37.50 -17.22 -0.79
C ASP A 539 38.92 -17.04 -0.21
N ASP A 540 39.52 -15.87 -0.41
CA ASP A 540 40.84 -15.52 0.14
C ASP A 540 40.78 -14.95 1.56
N PHE A 541 39.60 -14.94 2.19
CA PHE A 541 39.34 -14.43 3.54
C PHE A 541 39.65 -12.93 3.73
N LEU A 542 39.91 -12.17 2.67
CA LEU A 542 40.11 -10.72 2.76
C LEU A 542 38.80 -10.05 3.20
N HIS A 543 38.85 -9.26 4.27
CA HIS A 543 37.66 -8.54 4.77
C HIS A 543 37.85 -7.03 4.84
N VAL A 544 39.09 -6.54 4.95
CA VAL A 544 39.39 -5.10 4.95
C VAL A 544 40.64 -4.83 4.12
N ARG A 545 40.57 -3.81 3.26
CA ARG A 545 41.72 -3.17 2.65
C ARG A 545 41.71 -1.68 2.96
N HIS A 546 42.86 -1.15 3.38
CA HIS A 546 43.06 0.26 3.65
C HIS A 546 44.21 0.78 2.79
N MET A 547 43.97 1.88 2.08
CA MET A 547 44.93 2.55 1.21
C MET A 547 45.11 3.98 1.71
N GLU A 548 46.35 4.40 1.93
CA GLU A 548 46.70 5.78 2.30
C GLU A 548 47.40 6.47 1.14
N PHE A 549 46.95 7.68 0.82
CA PHE A 549 47.48 8.51 -0.24
C PHE A 549 48.25 9.71 0.34
N GLY A 550 49.40 10.00 -0.26
CA GLY A 550 50.23 11.15 0.09
C GLY A 550 49.69 12.45 -0.49
N LYS A 551 50.30 13.56 -0.08
CA LYS A 551 49.94 14.91 -0.56
C LYS A 551 50.07 14.98 -2.09
N ARG A 552 49.03 15.48 -2.75
CA ARG A 552 49.00 15.67 -4.21
C ARG A 552 49.95 16.79 -4.60
N GLY A 553 50.80 16.56 -5.60
CA GLY A 553 51.69 17.58 -6.13
C GLY A 553 50.91 18.59 -6.99
N LYS A 554 51.14 19.88 -6.80
CA LYS A 554 50.66 20.91 -7.74
C LYS A 554 51.57 20.90 -8.97
N LYS A 555 51.16 20.29 -10.08
CA LYS A 555 51.80 20.57 -11.37
C LYS A 555 51.14 21.80 -12.02
N ILE A 556 51.97 22.69 -12.52
CA ILE A 556 51.57 23.88 -13.29
C ILE A 556 51.11 23.37 -14.67
N HIS A 557 49.83 23.56 -15.01
CA HIS A 557 49.30 23.18 -16.31
C HIS A 557 49.63 24.25 -17.37
N LEU A 558 50.16 23.80 -18.52
CA LEU A 558 50.14 24.54 -19.77
C LEU A 558 48.70 24.48 -20.32
N ALA A 559 48.14 25.61 -20.75
CA ALA A 559 46.72 25.76 -21.07
C ALA A 559 46.24 24.83 -22.20
N GLY A 560 45.16 24.07 -21.97
CA GLY A 560 44.39 23.41 -23.03
C GLY A 560 43.83 22.01 -22.74
N THR A 561 44.31 21.29 -21.73
CA THR A 561 43.82 19.94 -21.40
C THR A 561 42.97 19.97 -20.13
N ARG A 562 41.74 19.42 -20.17
CA ARG A 562 40.86 19.27 -19.01
C ARG A 562 41.62 18.58 -17.87
N ALA A 563 41.43 19.05 -16.65
CA ALA A 563 42.13 18.60 -15.45
C ALA A 563 41.83 17.11 -15.16
N ASP A 564 42.76 16.22 -15.50
CA ASP A 564 42.84 14.93 -14.84
C ASP A 564 43.18 15.21 -13.37
N ILE A 565 42.32 14.74 -12.47
CA ILE A 565 42.53 14.88 -11.03
C ILE A 565 43.76 14.05 -10.67
N ASP A 566 44.89 14.72 -10.47
CA ASP A 566 46.18 14.09 -10.13
C ASP A 566 46.01 13.16 -8.91
N SER A 567 46.15 11.86 -9.15
CA SER A 567 46.06 10.84 -8.12
C SER A 567 47.30 10.92 -7.22
N GLY A 568 47.11 11.13 -5.92
CA GLY A 568 48.21 11.25 -4.96
C GLY A 568 49.11 10.00 -4.96
N PRO A 569 50.40 10.10 -4.60
CA PRO A 569 51.25 8.92 -4.48
C PRO A 569 50.70 7.98 -3.40
N ILE A 570 50.66 6.68 -3.65
CA ILE A 570 50.20 5.69 -2.65
C ILE A 570 51.32 5.52 -1.60
N VAL A 571 51.02 5.82 -0.33
CA VAL A 571 51.98 5.77 0.78
C VAL A 571 51.96 4.38 1.43
N GLN A 572 50.77 3.86 1.70
CA GLN A 572 50.58 2.59 2.41
C GLN A 572 49.38 1.82 1.85
N ILE A 573 49.51 0.50 1.79
CA ILE A 573 48.39 -0.42 1.56
C ILE A 573 48.40 -1.45 2.69
N LYS A 574 47.28 -1.59 3.40
CA LYS A 574 47.10 -2.56 4.49
C LYS A 574 45.93 -3.48 4.15
N GLU A 575 46.14 -4.79 4.17
CA GLU A 575 45.12 -5.82 3.99
C GLU A 575 44.96 -6.64 5.27
N CYS A 576 43.72 -6.95 5.64
CA CYS A 576 43.38 -7.74 6.82
C CYS A 576 42.51 -8.93 6.41
N PHE A 577 42.82 -10.09 6.96
CA PHE A 577 42.21 -11.36 6.60
C PHE A 577 41.49 -11.99 7.80
N HIS A 578 40.43 -12.75 7.52
CA HIS A 578 39.81 -13.64 8.50
C HIS A 578 40.61 -14.92 8.68
N ARG A 579 40.46 -15.56 9.85
CA ARG A 579 41.19 -16.78 10.19
C ARG A 579 40.79 -17.93 9.29
N ASN A 580 41.75 -18.53 8.59
CA ASN A 580 41.55 -19.79 7.89
C ASN A 580 41.95 -20.97 8.79
N LEU A 581 40.97 -21.81 9.17
CA LEU A 581 41.19 -22.96 10.06
C LEU A 581 42.00 -24.11 9.41
N GLU A 582 42.14 -24.14 8.09
CA GLU A 582 42.92 -25.16 7.37
C GLU A 582 44.43 -24.95 7.52
N LYS A 583 44.87 -23.71 7.79
CA LYS A 583 46.28 -23.34 7.98
C LYS A 583 46.62 -23.19 9.47
N PRO A 584 47.83 -23.53 9.92
CA PRO A 584 48.27 -23.20 11.27
C PRO A 584 48.36 -21.68 11.45
N ALA A 585 48.03 -21.17 12.64
CA ALA A 585 47.95 -19.73 12.91
C ALA A 585 49.26 -18.98 12.62
N ASP A 586 50.42 -19.62 12.82
CA ASP A 586 51.75 -19.07 12.55
C ASP A 586 52.11 -18.95 11.06
N GLU A 587 51.31 -19.54 10.18
CA GLU A 587 51.50 -19.50 8.72
C GLU A 587 50.32 -18.84 7.99
N ASP A 588 49.27 -18.49 8.73
CA ASP A 588 48.09 -17.79 8.23
C ASP A 588 48.20 -16.29 8.51
N VAL A 589 48.28 -15.49 7.44
CA VAL A 589 48.52 -14.05 7.53
C VAL A 589 47.23 -13.35 7.96
N ALA A 590 47.26 -12.65 9.11
CA ALA A 590 46.12 -11.88 9.59
C ALA A 590 46.14 -10.45 9.04
N GLU A 591 47.32 -9.86 8.92
CA GLU A 591 47.52 -8.49 8.47
C GLU A 591 48.79 -8.40 7.61
N CYS A 592 48.65 -7.79 6.43
CA CYS A 592 49.74 -7.50 5.52
C CYS A 592 49.80 -6.00 5.25
N ILE A 593 50.94 -5.36 5.53
CA ILE A 593 51.14 -3.92 5.35
C ILE A 593 52.29 -3.68 4.38
N PHE A 594 51.98 -3.04 3.25
CA PHE A 594 52.95 -2.55 2.28
C PHE A 594 53.20 -1.06 2.52
N LEU A 595 54.37 -0.72 3.06
CA LEU A 595 54.84 0.67 3.16
C LEU A 595 55.57 1.00 1.87
N ILE A 596 54.91 1.74 0.98
CA ILE A 596 55.39 1.97 -0.38
C ILE A 596 56.54 2.97 -0.39
N THR A 597 56.46 4.03 0.42
CA THR A 597 57.48 5.08 0.55
C THR A 597 58.74 4.59 1.24
N GLU A 598 58.61 3.69 2.20
CA GLU A 598 59.73 3.14 2.98
C GLU A 598 60.30 1.85 2.37
N GLU A 599 59.72 1.38 1.26
CA GLU A 599 60.06 0.11 0.61
C GLU A 599 60.06 -1.13 1.55
N ALA A 600 59.23 -1.09 2.59
CA ALA A 600 59.10 -2.15 3.59
C ALA A 600 57.76 -2.91 3.48
N ILE A 601 57.76 -4.17 3.94
CA ILE A 601 56.56 -5.03 4.00
C ILE A 601 56.48 -5.67 5.38
N HIS A 602 55.39 -5.46 6.10
CA HIS A 602 55.16 -6.03 7.42
C HIS A 602 54.04 -7.08 7.35
N LEU A 603 54.32 -8.28 7.84
CA LEU A 603 53.36 -9.37 7.97
C LEU A 603 53.11 -9.66 9.44
N THR A 604 51.85 -9.67 9.85
CA THR A 604 51.42 -10.19 11.15
C THR A 604 50.52 -11.40 10.94
N TYR A 605 50.87 -12.51 11.57
CA TYR A 605 50.13 -13.77 11.46
C TYR A 605 49.01 -13.86 12.51
N HIS A 606 48.09 -14.79 12.36
CA HIS A 606 47.03 -15.00 13.35
C HIS A 606 47.61 -15.45 14.69
N LEU A 607 46.96 -15.04 15.78
CA LEU A 607 47.38 -15.40 17.13
C LEU A 607 47.24 -16.92 17.34
N LYS A 608 48.35 -17.57 17.67
CA LYS A 608 48.38 -18.99 18.01
C LYS A 608 47.72 -19.24 19.36
N ASP A 609 46.99 -20.35 19.48
CA ASP A 609 46.40 -20.78 20.75
C ASP A 609 47.46 -20.86 21.85
N LYS A 610 47.14 -20.28 23.01
CA LYS A 610 48.00 -20.20 24.21
C LYS A 610 49.23 -19.28 24.07
N CYS A 611 49.34 -18.48 23.00
CA CYS A 611 50.34 -17.40 22.89
C CYS A 611 49.72 -16.03 23.17
N ILE A 612 50.51 -15.10 23.73
CA ILE A 612 50.07 -13.72 24.02
C ILE A 612 50.36 -12.80 22.83
N THR A 613 51.41 -13.10 22.06
CA THR A 613 51.86 -12.33 20.90
C THR A 613 51.71 -13.13 19.61
N ALA A 614 51.46 -12.43 18.50
CA ALA A 614 51.42 -13.01 17.17
C ALA A 614 52.82 -13.08 16.55
N SER A 615 53.06 -14.08 15.70
CA SER A 615 54.26 -14.15 14.87
C SER A 615 54.27 -12.99 13.85
N LYS A 616 55.45 -12.42 13.56
CA LYS A 616 55.64 -11.28 12.65
C LYS A 616 56.83 -11.48 11.73
N LYS A 617 56.76 -10.92 10.52
CA LYS A 617 57.89 -10.86 9.60
C LYS A 617 57.92 -9.51 8.89
N ASP A 618 59.06 -8.86 8.96
CA ASP A 618 59.29 -7.57 8.33
C ASP A 618 60.35 -7.73 7.25
N PHE A 619 60.05 -7.29 6.04
CA PHE A 619 60.96 -7.32 4.90
C PHE A 619 61.36 -5.91 4.50
N PHE A 620 62.65 -5.72 4.24
CA PHE A 620 63.24 -4.46 3.78
C PHE A 620 63.91 -4.67 2.43
N LYS A 621 63.65 -3.80 1.47
CA LYS A 621 64.32 -3.86 0.16
C LYS A 621 65.78 -3.39 0.32
N ALA A 622 66.72 -4.15 -0.25
CA ALA A 622 68.12 -3.74 -0.32
C ALA A 622 68.28 -2.53 -1.25
N ALA A 623 69.08 -1.54 -0.84
CA ALA A 623 69.39 -0.37 -1.65
C ALA A 623 70.04 -0.80 -2.98
N GLU A 624 69.45 -0.40 -4.11
CA GLU A 624 70.00 -0.68 -5.43
C GLU A 624 71.29 0.13 -5.65
N TRP A 625 72.45 -0.55 -5.70
CA TRP A 625 73.49 -0.23 -6.68
C TRP A 625 74.46 -1.38 -6.91
N ASP A 626 74.46 -1.91 -8.14
CA ASP A 626 75.69 -1.96 -8.94
C ASP A 626 75.34 -2.08 -10.44
N ARG A 627 75.96 -1.21 -11.26
CA ARG A 627 75.78 -1.08 -12.73
C ARG A 627 76.19 -2.33 -13.55
N LYS A 628 76.30 -3.50 -12.91
CA LYS A 628 76.80 -4.75 -13.49
C LYS A 628 75.90 -5.94 -13.18
N GLY A 629 74.58 -5.80 -13.34
CA GLY A 629 73.63 -6.91 -13.54
C GLY A 629 73.89 -8.20 -12.74
N LYS A 630 74.31 -8.09 -11.46
CA LYS A 630 74.53 -9.25 -10.59
C LYS A 630 73.27 -9.50 -9.78
N GLU A 631 72.90 -10.76 -9.74
CA GLU A 631 71.74 -11.32 -9.05
C GLU A 631 71.69 -10.84 -7.59
N ILE A 632 70.52 -10.37 -7.14
CA ILE A 632 70.28 -9.88 -5.78
C ILE A 632 70.52 -11.05 -4.81
N VAL A 633 71.61 -11.02 -4.05
CA VAL A 633 71.87 -12.00 -2.98
C VAL A 633 71.14 -11.54 -1.72
N MET A 634 70.16 -12.33 -1.26
CA MET A 634 69.43 -12.06 -0.02
C MET A 634 70.39 -12.07 1.17
N THR A 635 70.52 -10.95 1.88
CA THR A 635 71.26 -10.90 3.15
C THR A 635 70.31 -11.11 4.33
N PRO A 636 70.77 -11.70 5.46
CA PRO A 636 69.94 -11.87 6.66
C PRO A 636 69.36 -10.56 7.22
N GLU A 637 69.98 -9.42 6.91
CA GLU A 637 69.54 -8.08 7.32
C GLU A 637 68.28 -7.59 6.58
N MET A 638 67.90 -8.24 5.48
CA MET A 638 66.72 -7.87 4.68
C MET A 638 65.40 -8.39 5.24
N CYS A 639 65.42 -9.26 6.26
CA CYS A 639 64.22 -9.83 6.87
C CYS A 639 64.36 -9.99 8.39
N ILE A 640 63.47 -9.37 9.16
CA ILE A 640 63.36 -9.54 10.60
C ILE A 640 62.19 -10.49 10.88
N THR A 641 62.43 -11.64 11.51
CA THR A 641 61.39 -12.61 11.83
C THR A 641 61.23 -12.80 13.34
N TYR A 642 59.99 -12.64 13.82
CA TYR A 642 59.59 -12.95 15.19
C TYR A 642 58.58 -14.12 15.19
N GLN A 643 58.92 -15.22 15.85
CA GLN A 643 58.05 -16.41 15.95
C GLN A 643 57.56 -16.57 17.39
N ALA A 644 56.24 -16.62 17.59
CA ALA A 644 55.66 -16.81 18.91
C ALA A 644 55.73 -18.30 19.34
N GLY A 645 56.34 -18.57 20.50
CA GLY A 645 56.25 -19.85 21.19
C GLY A 645 57.18 -21.00 20.73
N CYS A 646 58.23 -20.77 19.93
CA CYS A 646 59.19 -21.82 19.56
C CYS A 646 60.65 -21.31 19.46
N SER A 647 61.62 -22.18 19.78
CA SER A 647 63.05 -21.96 19.53
C SER A 647 63.40 -22.23 18.06
N GLU A 648 64.32 -21.44 17.53
CA GLU A 648 64.82 -21.36 16.14
C GLU A 648 64.71 -22.68 15.34
N LYS A 649 63.77 -22.72 14.38
CA LYS A 649 63.95 -23.46 13.15
C LYS A 649 64.10 -22.42 12.06
N ASP A 650 65.33 -22.06 11.72
CA ASP A 650 65.61 -21.14 10.62
C ASP A 650 64.91 -21.64 9.37
N LYS A 651 63.84 -20.96 8.96
CA LYS A 651 63.22 -21.23 7.66
C LYS A 651 64.32 -20.96 6.63
N LYS A 652 64.66 -21.96 5.81
CA LYS A 652 65.74 -21.88 4.82
C LYS A 652 65.63 -20.55 4.07
N LEU A 653 66.73 -19.81 3.96
CA LEU A 653 66.80 -18.47 3.34
C LEU A 653 66.08 -18.41 1.97
N LEU A 654 66.11 -19.52 1.22
CA LEU A 654 65.42 -19.70 -0.05
C LEU A 654 63.88 -19.52 0.05
N HIS A 655 63.24 -20.01 1.12
CA HIS A 655 61.80 -19.86 1.33
C HIS A 655 61.41 -18.41 1.63
N LEU A 656 62.23 -17.69 2.41
CA LEU A 656 62.01 -16.27 2.68
C LEU A 656 62.19 -15.43 1.40
N TYR A 657 63.17 -15.78 0.56
CA TYR A 657 63.37 -15.12 -0.72
C TYR A 657 62.21 -15.35 -1.69
N LYS A 658 61.70 -16.59 -1.80
CA LYS A 658 60.51 -16.90 -2.61
C LYS A 658 59.28 -16.11 -2.14
N LEU A 659 59.04 -16.08 -0.83
CA LEU A 659 57.95 -15.28 -0.24
C LEU A 659 58.11 -13.79 -0.54
N LEU A 660 59.32 -13.24 -0.45
CA LEU A 660 59.58 -11.84 -0.81
C LEU A 660 59.31 -11.56 -2.29
N GLN A 661 59.65 -12.48 -3.20
CA GLN A 661 59.33 -12.35 -4.62
C GLN A 661 57.81 -12.34 -4.86
N GLU A 662 57.08 -13.25 -4.21
CA GLU A 662 55.60 -13.31 -4.25
C GLU A 662 54.98 -12.00 -3.76
N LEU A 663 55.37 -11.52 -2.57
CA LEU A 663 54.90 -10.25 -1.99
C LEU A 663 55.25 -9.03 -2.86
N THR A 664 56.39 -9.06 -3.56
CA THR A 664 56.79 -7.97 -4.46
C THR A 664 55.89 -7.91 -5.69
N GLU A 665 55.46 -9.05 -6.21
CA GLU A 665 54.51 -9.11 -7.31
C GLU A 665 53.09 -8.74 -6.86
N GLU A 666 52.64 -9.25 -5.71
CA GLU A 666 51.38 -8.84 -5.07
C GLU A 666 51.34 -7.32 -4.83
N LYS A 667 52.43 -6.72 -4.32
CA LYS A 667 52.56 -5.27 -4.16
C LYS A 667 52.31 -4.51 -5.47
N LYS A 668 52.82 -5.00 -6.61
CA LYS A 668 52.57 -4.38 -7.93
C LYS A 668 51.11 -4.51 -8.35
N GLN A 669 50.49 -5.67 -8.11
CA GLN A 669 49.09 -5.92 -8.41
C GLN A 669 48.18 -5.03 -7.55
N LEU A 670 48.44 -4.92 -6.25
CA LEU A 670 47.69 -4.09 -5.32
C LEU A 670 47.80 -2.60 -5.66
N LYS A 671 48.99 -2.13 -6.06
CA LYS A 671 49.13 -0.75 -6.59
C LYS A 671 48.22 -0.50 -7.80
N ARG A 672 48.15 -1.46 -8.74
CA ARG A 672 47.25 -1.36 -9.90
C ARG A 672 45.79 -1.40 -9.46
N GLN A 673 45.43 -2.24 -8.51
CA GLN A 673 44.07 -2.36 -7.98
C GLN A 673 43.64 -1.07 -7.27
N ALA A 674 44.50 -0.47 -6.45
CA ALA A 674 44.24 0.81 -5.80
C ALA A 674 43.91 1.92 -6.80
N ARG A 675 44.66 2.00 -7.91
CA ARG A 675 44.38 2.96 -8.99
C ARG A 675 43.07 2.64 -9.71
N ARG A 676 42.73 1.36 -9.88
CA ARG A 676 41.43 0.95 -10.43
C ARG A 676 40.29 1.35 -9.49
N SER A 677 40.45 1.20 -8.17
CA SER A 677 39.46 1.64 -7.19
C SER A 677 39.25 3.16 -7.21
N GLU A 678 40.32 3.97 -7.31
CA GLU A 678 40.20 5.43 -7.50
C GLU A 678 39.46 5.78 -8.80
N ALA A 679 39.81 5.12 -9.91
CA ALA A 679 39.15 5.34 -11.19
C ALA A 679 37.67 4.89 -11.18
N GLU A 680 37.36 3.79 -10.48
CA GLU A 680 35.99 3.30 -10.31
C GLU A 680 35.14 4.33 -9.56
N VAL A 681 35.66 4.94 -8.50
CA VAL A 681 34.94 6.01 -7.78
C VAL A 681 34.63 7.17 -8.70
N LEU A 682 35.59 7.63 -9.52
CA LEU A 682 35.34 8.70 -10.50
C LEU A 682 34.27 8.31 -11.53
N ASN A 683 34.28 7.04 -11.97
CA ASN A 683 33.26 6.53 -12.89
C ASN A 683 31.87 6.49 -12.23
N ILE A 684 31.77 6.03 -10.98
CA ILE A 684 30.53 6.03 -10.20
C ILE A 684 29.98 7.46 -10.09
N LEU A 685 30.80 8.44 -9.72
CA LEU A 685 30.36 9.84 -9.62
C LEU A 685 29.86 10.39 -10.95
N LYS A 686 30.55 10.08 -12.05
CA LYS A 686 30.15 10.53 -13.39
C LYS A 686 28.82 9.91 -13.83
N ILE A 687 28.61 8.62 -13.54
CA ILE A 687 27.34 7.94 -13.81
C ILE A 687 26.23 8.58 -12.97
N ARG A 688 26.45 8.81 -11.67
CA ARG A 688 25.49 9.50 -10.79
C ARG A 688 25.17 10.92 -11.27
N GLU A 689 26.14 11.69 -11.74
CA GLU A 689 25.91 13.02 -12.31
C GLU A 689 25.01 12.96 -13.56
N ASN A 690 25.20 11.95 -14.42
CA ASN A 690 24.33 11.72 -15.57
C ASN A 690 22.92 11.28 -15.15
N GLU A 691 22.79 10.44 -14.11
CA GLU A 691 21.50 9.99 -13.57
C GLU A 691 20.70 11.15 -12.93
N GLU A 692 21.37 12.10 -12.28
CA GLU A 692 20.73 13.31 -11.73
C GLU A 692 20.33 14.32 -12.82
N THR A 693 21.14 14.46 -13.87
CA THR A 693 20.84 15.40 -14.97
C THR A 693 19.78 14.89 -15.94
N ALA A 694 19.69 13.57 -16.14
CA ALA A 694 18.78 12.94 -17.09
C ALA A 694 17.99 11.78 -16.44
N VAL A 695 17.10 12.13 -15.51
CA VAL A 695 16.22 11.15 -14.84
C VAL A 695 15.26 10.51 -15.85
N LYS A 696 15.21 9.17 -15.85
CA LYS A 696 14.25 8.39 -16.65
C LYS A 696 13.38 7.54 -15.76
N LEU A 697 12.10 7.46 -16.11
CA LEU A 697 11.12 6.68 -15.37
C LEU A 697 10.77 5.39 -16.11
N LEU A 698 10.83 4.27 -15.40
CA LEU A 698 10.34 2.97 -15.84
C LEU A 698 8.81 3.01 -15.91
N VAL A 699 8.27 2.91 -17.12
CA VAL A 699 6.83 2.73 -17.33
C VAL A 699 6.57 1.24 -17.45
N SER A 700 5.64 0.71 -16.62
CA SER A 700 5.22 -0.68 -16.71
C SER A 700 4.83 -1.05 -18.13
N VAL A 701 5.28 -2.22 -18.59
CA VAL A 701 4.97 -2.76 -19.92
C VAL A 701 3.46 -2.86 -20.11
N TYR A 702 2.70 -3.12 -19.04
CA TYR A 702 1.25 -3.26 -19.05
C TYR A 702 0.48 -1.92 -19.11
N ASN A 703 1.14 -0.79 -18.83
CA ASN A 703 0.50 0.53 -18.92
C ASN A 703 0.48 1.00 -20.39
N THR A 704 -0.55 0.56 -21.12
CA THR A 704 -0.78 0.86 -22.55
C THR A 704 -0.92 2.36 -22.84
N GLN A 705 -1.26 3.17 -21.84
CA GLN A 705 -1.54 4.59 -22.02
C GLN A 705 -0.29 5.47 -21.98
N ARG A 706 0.68 5.16 -21.10
CA ARG A 706 1.97 5.90 -21.03
C ARG A 706 3.02 5.34 -21.98
N ASN A 707 2.90 4.08 -22.38
CA ASN A 707 3.84 3.46 -23.30
C ASN A 707 3.46 3.77 -24.76
N GLU A 708 3.84 4.97 -25.23
CA GLU A 708 3.49 5.48 -26.57
C GLU A 708 3.86 4.51 -27.70
N LYS A 709 5.01 3.84 -27.61
CA LYS A 709 5.44 2.83 -28.59
C LYS A 709 4.45 1.68 -28.68
N ARG A 710 3.93 1.22 -27.54
CA ARG A 710 2.95 0.14 -27.47
C ARG A 710 1.58 0.60 -27.94
N ARG A 711 1.17 1.83 -27.60
CA ARG A 711 -0.05 2.44 -28.12
C ARG A 711 0.00 2.53 -29.65
N GLN A 712 1.13 2.96 -30.20
CA GLN A 712 1.37 2.99 -31.65
C GLN A 712 1.33 1.57 -32.25
N GLN A 713 1.88 0.56 -31.56
CA GLN A 713 1.77 -0.84 -32.00
C GLN A 713 0.33 -1.37 -31.96
N TYR A 714 -0.44 -1.08 -30.90
CA TYR A 714 -1.85 -1.45 -30.81
C TYR A 714 -2.69 -0.73 -31.86
N GLN A 715 -2.48 0.57 -32.05
CA GLN A 715 -3.15 1.36 -33.09
C GLN A 715 -2.76 0.89 -34.49
N ALA A 716 -1.50 0.54 -34.72
CA ALA A 716 -1.07 -0.03 -35.99
C ALA A 716 -1.70 -1.41 -36.23
N MET A 717 -1.84 -2.23 -35.18
CA MET A 717 -2.49 -3.54 -35.23
C MET A 717 -4.01 -3.44 -35.39
N GLU A 718 -4.63 -2.45 -34.76
CA GLU A 718 -6.06 -2.13 -34.88
C GLU A 718 -6.35 -1.59 -36.27
N ASN A 719 -5.55 -0.65 -36.79
CA ASN A 719 -5.65 -0.16 -38.16
C ASN A 719 -5.42 -1.28 -39.17
N THR A 720 -4.46 -2.19 -38.96
CA THR A 720 -4.28 -3.35 -39.86
C THR A 720 -5.44 -4.34 -39.75
N MET A 721 -6.00 -4.58 -38.57
CA MET A 721 -7.23 -5.38 -38.43
C MET A 721 -8.46 -4.71 -39.04
N GLU A 722 -8.58 -3.39 -38.93
CA GLU A 722 -9.65 -2.60 -39.55
C GLU A 722 -9.49 -2.57 -41.06
N ASP A 723 -8.27 -2.43 -41.58
CA ASP A 723 -7.94 -2.54 -43.00
C ASP A 723 -8.17 -3.97 -43.53
N GLU A 724 -7.85 -5.00 -42.74
CA GLU A 724 -8.18 -6.41 -43.05
C GLU A 724 -9.70 -6.66 -43.00
N LEU A 725 -10.43 -6.07 -42.05
CA LEU A 725 -11.88 -6.13 -41.94
C LEU A 725 -12.57 -5.34 -43.05
N LEU A 726 -12.01 -4.21 -43.49
CA LEU A 726 -12.47 -3.42 -44.63
C LEU A 726 -12.17 -4.16 -45.94
N GLY A 727 -10.99 -4.78 -46.07
CA GLY A 727 -10.66 -5.67 -47.18
C GLY A 727 -11.52 -6.94 -47.23
N GLN A 728 -11.94 -7.47 -46.08
CA GLN A 728 -12.93 -8.55 -45.98
C GLN A 728 -14.36 -8.07 -46.25
N LYS A 729 -14.72 -6.81 -45.94
CA LYS A 729 -15.99 -6.20 -46.35
C LYS A 729 -16.04 -5.93 -47.86
N GLU A 730 -14.91 -5.64 -48.51
CA GLU A 730 -14.81 -5.55 -49.97
C GLU A 730 -14.88 -6.92 -50.65
N GLN A 731 -14.52 -8.00 -49.93
CA GLN A 731 -14.81 -9.38 -50.30
C GLN A 731 -16.05 -9.92 -49.57
N ASP A 732 -17.21 -9.27 -49.75
CA ASP A 732 -18.49 -9.90 -49.43
C ASP A 732 -18.63 -11.16 -50.31
N LEU A 733 -18.18 -12.31 -49.77
CA LEU A 733 -18.45 -13.63 -50.32
C LEU A 733 -19.97 -13.77 -50.38
N ASP A 734 -20.50 -13.68 -51.59
CA ASP A 734 -21.93 -13.69 -51.84
C ASP A 734 -22.59 -14.92 -51.20
N TYR A 735 -23.30 -14.67 -50.10
CA TYR A 735 -23.90 -15.67 -49.22
C TYR A 735 -24.99 -16.50 -49.91
N LEU A 736 -25.46 -16.08 -51.09
CA LEU A 736 -26.44 -16.81 -51.90
C LEU A 736 -25.83 -17.66 -53.02
N VAL A 737 -24.55 -17.46 -53.39
CA VAL A 737 -23.90 -18.20 -54.49
C VAL A 737 -24.00 -19.73 -54.34
N PRO A 738 -23.73 -20.34 -53.18
CA PRO A 738 -23.84 -21.80 -53.02
C PRO A 738 -25.26 -22.35 -53.26
N PHE A 739 -26.29 -21.52 -53.07
CA PHE A 739 -27.70 -21.89 -53.23
C PHE A 739 -28.16 -21.63 -54.68
N PHE A 740 -27.71 -20.54 -55.31
CA PHE A 740 -27.97 -20.28 -56.73
C PHE A 740 -27.28 -21.28 -57.66
N VAL A 741 -26.07 -21.73 -57.33
CA VAL A 741 -25.33 -22.74 -58.11
C VAL A 741 -26.07 -24.09 -58.13
N LYS A 742 -26.76 -24.47 -57.04
CA LYS A 742 -27.57 -25.70 -56.96
C LYS A 742 -28.82 -25.67 -57.84
N ILE A 743 -29.35 -24.49 -58.14
CA ILE A 743 -30.62 -24.31 -58.87
C ILE A 743 -30.42 -24.26 -60.39
N GLY A 744 -29.19 -23.96 -60.85
CA GLY A 744 -28.88 -23.75 -62.26
C GLY A 744 -29.45 -22.43 -62.79
N HIS A 745 -28.72 -21.73 -63.66
CA HIS A 745 -29.13 -20.40 -64.15
C HIS A 745 -30.51 -20.45 -64.84
N ARG A 746 -31.56 -19.95 -64.15
CA ARG A 746 -32.86 -19.61 -64.72
C ARG A 746 -33.00 -18.09 -64.72
N GLU A 747 -33.41 -17.51 -65.85
CA GLU A 747 -33.50 -16.06 -66.05
C GLU A 747 -34.57 -15.35 -65.19
N LYS A 748 -35.48 -16.09 -64.53
CA LYS A 748 -36.49 -15.54 -63.60
C LYS A 748 -36.71 -16.46 -62.41
N ILE A 749 -36.49 -15.93 -61.20
CA ILE A 749 -36.83 -16.58 -59.94
C ILE A 749 -38.36 -16.50 -59.77
N THR A 750 -39.01 -17.57 -59.32
CA THR A 750 -40.44 -17.56 -58.96
C THR A 750 -40.57 -17.43 -57.45
N LYS A 751 -41.69 -16.88 -56.95
CA LYS A 751 -41.93 -16.68 -55.50
C LYS A 751 -41.69 -17.95 -54.66
N GLY A 752 -42.10 -19.11 -55.17
CA GLY A 752 -41.85 -20.40 -54.51
C GLY A 752 -40.37 -20.78 -54.42
N LEU A 753 -39.57 -20.49 -55.46
CA LEU A 753 -38.12 -20.73 -55.45
C LEU A 753 -37.39 -19.74 -54.54
N ALA A 754 -37.81 -18.48 -54.47
CA ALA A 754 -37.24 -17.48 -53.56
C ALA A 754 -37.44 -17.88 -52.09
N LEU A 755 -38.61 -18.39 -51.73
CA LEU A 755 -38.88 -18.92 -50.39
C LEU A 755 -38.02 -20.16 -50.10
N CYS A 756 -37.89 -21.07 -51.07
CA CYS A 756 -37.05 -22.27 -50.92
C CYS A 756 -35.57 -21.91 -50.68
N ILE A 757 -35.02 -20.95 -51.44
CA ILE A 757 -33.64 -20.47 -51.29
C ILE A 757 -33.44 -19.82 -49.91
N ARG A 758 -34.40 -18.98 -49.47
CA ARG A 758 -34.36 -18.36 -48.15
C ARG A 758 -34.33 -19.42 -47.05
N ASP A 759 -35.24 -20.39 -47.12
CA ASP A 759 -35.38 -21.42 -46.09
C ASP A 759 -34.17 -22.37 -46.08
N GLU A 760 -33.60 -22.72 -47.24
CA GLU A 760 -32.36 -23.48 -47.36
C GLU A 760 -31.14 -22.71 -46.82
N CYS A 761 -31.06 -21.40 -47.07
CA CYS A 761 -29.98 -20.55 -46.56
C CYS A 761 -30.06 -20.41 -45.03
N LEU A 762 -31.25 -20.17 -44.50
CA LEU A 762 -31.47 -20.07 -43.05
C LEU A 762 -31.26 -21.40 -42.33
N THR A 763 -31.66 -22.52 -42.93
CA THR A 763 -31.42 -23.85 -42.36
C THR A 763 -29.93 -24.21 -42.37
N ASP A 764 -29.20 -23.99 -43.47
CA ASP A 764 -27.74 -24.20 -43.50
C ASP A 764 -27.02 -23.32 -42.47
N PHE A 765 -27.42 -22.05 -42.33
CA PHE A 765 -26.86 -21.15 -41.34
C PHE A 765 -27.16 -21.60 -39.90
N LYS A 766 -28.39 -22.08 -39.63
CA LYS A 766 -28.76 -22.67 -38.34
C LYS A 766 -27.91 -23.89 -38.01
N HIS A 767 -27.67 -24.77 -38.97
CA HIS A 767 -26.80 -25.93 -38.79
C HIS A 767 -25.37 -25.51 -38.44
N ARG A 768 -24.80 -24.53 -39.15
CA ARG A 768 -23.46 -23.99 -38.82
C ARG A 768 -23.37 -23.38 -37.42
N LEU A 769 -24.41 -22.67 -36.97
CA LEU A 769 -24.46 -22.12 -35.62
C LEU A 769 -24.50 -23.24 -34.56
N ILE A 770 -25.27 -24.30 -34.82
CA ILE A 770 -25.35 -25.48 -33.96
C ILE A 770 -24.01 -26.23 -33.93
N ASP A 771 -23.39 -26.48 -35.09
CA ASP A 771 -22.09 -27.18 -35.18
C ASP A 771 -20.99 -26.41 -34.45
N LYS A 772 -21.01 -25.08 -34.54
CA LYS A 772 -20.10 -24.22 -33.79
C LYS A 772 -20.31 -24.36 -32.27
N ALA A 773 -21.56 -24.33 -31.81
CA ALA A 773 -21.89 -24.52 -30.40
C ALA A 773 -21.47 -25.93 -29.92
N ASN A 774 -21.73 -26.97 -30.71
CA ASN A 774 -21.33 -28.34 -30.42
C ASN A 774 -19.81 -28.51 -30.35
N THR A 775 -19.06 -27.83 -31.23
CA THR A 775 -17.59 -27.85 -31.18
C THR A 775 -17.05 -27.22 -29.90
N ILE A 776 -17.66 -26.12 -29.44
CA ILE A 776 -17.29 -25.47 -28.18
C ILE A 776 -17.67 -26.35 -26.99
N GLN A 777 -18.86 -26.97 -27.03
CA GLN A 777 -19.34 -27.91 -26.01
C GLN A 777 -18.41 -29.12 -25.88
N ALA A 778 -18.01 -29.75 -26.99
CA ALA A 778 -17.09 -30.89 -26.97
C ALA A 778 -15.71 -30.53 -26.40
N ARG A 779 -15.22 -29.31 -26.65
CA ARG A 779 -13.97 -28.81 -26.04
C ARG A 779 -14.14 -28.55 -24.54
N PHE A 780 -15.29 -28.05 -24.13
CA PHE A 780 -15.61 -27.84 -22.72
C PHE A 780 -15.64 -29.17 -21.96
N GLU A 781 -16.35 -30.18 -22.50
CA GLU A 781 -16.43 -31.53 -21.93
C GLU A 781 -15.04 -32.17 -21.82
N LYS A 782 -14.23 -32.08 -22.89
CA LYS A 782 -12.85 -32.58 -22.85
C LYS A 782 -12.00 -31.91 -21.76
N ALA A 783 -12.11 -30.60 -21.59
CA ALA A 783 -11.36 -29.88 -20.56
C ALA A 783 -11.81 -30.27 -19.13
N VAL A 784 -13.10 -30.55 -18.94
CA VAL A 784 -13.65 -31.05 -17.67
C VAL A 784 -13.16 -32.48 -17.39
N GLU A 785 -13.14 -33.36 -18.39
CA GLU A 785 -12.58 -34.71 -18.24
C GLU A 785 -11.09 -34.70 -17.90
N GLU A 786 -10.32 -33.79 -18.50
CA GLU A 786 -8.90 -33.61 -18.19
C GLU A 786 -8.69 -33.13 -16.74
N LEU A 787 -9.56 -32.25 -16.23
CA LEU A 787 -9.54 -31.81 -14.84
C LEU A 787 -9.83 -32.98 -13.89
N GLN A 788 -10.88 -33.77 -14.16
CA GLN A 788 -11.24 -34.93 -13.34
C GLN A 788 -10.13 -35.98 -13.27
N LYS A 789 -9.44 -36.24 -14.39
CA LYS A 789 -8.27 -37.14 -14.42
C LYS A 789 -7.11 -36.62 -13.58
N LYS A 790 -6.89 -35.30 -13.58
CA LYS A 790 -5.85 -34.64 -12.77
C LYS A 790 -6.21 -34.68 -11.28
N ASP A 791 -7.47 -34.47 -10.93
CA ASP A 791 -7.96 -34.60 -9.56
C ASP A 791 -7.77 -36.02 -9.00
N GLN A 792 -8.12 -37.04 -9.78
CA GLN A 792 -7.91 -38.44 -9.41
C GLN A 792 -6.43 -38.76 -9.23
N TRP A 793 -5.58 -38.33 -10.17
CA TRP A 793 -4.14 -38.53 -10.07
C TRP A 793 -3.54 -37.85 -8.84
N PHE A 794 -3.99 -36.64 -8.48
CA PHE A 794 -3.51 -35.92 -7.31
C PHE A 794 -3.93 -36.62 -6.01
N GLN A 795 -5.17 -37.09 -5.91
CA GLN A 795 -5.63 -37.87 -4.75
C GLN A 795 -4.84 -39.16 -4.56
N GLU A 796 -4.42 -39.82 -5.64
CA GLU A 796 -3.62 -41.05 -5.58
C GLU A 796 -2.15 -40.80 -5.19
N ASN A 797 -1.58 -39.65 -5.58
CA ASN A 797 -0.15 -39.35 -5.41
C ASN A 797 0.15 -38.32 -4.31
N GLN A 798 -0.86 -37.84 -3.57
CA GLN A 798 -0.75 -36.77 -2.57
C GLN A 798 0.35 -37.01 -1.52
N ASN A 799 0.61 -38.27 -1.14
CA ASN A 799 1.61 -38.60 -0.10
C ASN A 799 3.04 -38.79 -0.66
N GLN A 800 3.24 -38.68 -1.97
CA GLN A 800 4.51 -38.96 -2.66
C GLN A 800 5.10 -37.73 -3.37
N LEU A 801 4.37 -36.61 -3.43
CA LEU A 801 4.78 -35.40 -4.15
C LEU A 801 5.69 -34.51 -3.30
N SER A 802 6.67 -33.89 -3.95
CA SER A 802 7.46 -32.82 -3.35
C SER A 802 6.73 -31.46 -3.42
N THR A 803 7.11 -30.50 -2.58
CA THR A 803 6.49 -29.17 -2.53
C THR A 803 6.58 -28.41 -3.86
N GLU A 804 7.65 -28.61 -4.63
CA GLU A 804 7.80 -28.00 -5.97
C GLU A 804 6.85 -28.62 -7.00
N GLU A 805 6.59 -29.92 -6.91
CA GLU A 805 5.65 -30.63 -7.80
C GLU A 805 4.19 -30.34 -7.45
N GLU A 806 3.89 -30.08 -6.17
CA GLU A 806 2.58 -29.60 -5.71
C GLU A 806 2.27 -28.21 -6.26
N ASP A 807 3.22 -27.27 -6.19
CA ASP A 807 3.06 -25.91 -6.74
C ASP A 807 2.87 -25.94 -8.27
N ASP A 808 3.64 -26.77 -8.98
CA ASP A 808 3.52 -26.98 -10.42
C ASP A 808 2.15 -27.59 -10.81
N PHE A 809 1.63 -28.50 -9.98
CA PHE A 809 0.30 -29.08 -10.14
C PHE A 809 -0.79 -28.01 -9.94
N LEU A 810 -0.71 -27.21 -8.87
CA LEU A 810 -1.66 -26.15 -8.57
C LEU A 810 -1.70 -25.08 -9.68
N ALA A 811 -0.53 -24.74 -10.24
CA ALA A 811 -0.44 -23.82 -11.38
C ALA A 811 -1.19 -24.38 -12.60
N ARG A 812 -0.93 -25.64 -12.99
CA ARG A 812 -1.61 -26.31 -14.11
C ARG A 812 -3.10 -26.55 -13.84
N TYR A 813 -3.48 -26.76 -12.59
CA TYR A 813 -4.86 -26.92 -12.15
C TYR A 813 -5.66 -25.62 -12.35
N SER A 814 -5.08 -24.51 -11.88
CA SER A 814 -5.66 -23.17 -12.05
C SER A 814 -5.80 -22.79 -13.54
N GLU A 815 -4.83 -23.16 -14.37
CA GLU A 815 -4.86 -22.92 -15.82
C GLU A 815 -6.01 -23.71 -16.50
N THR A 816 -6.20 -24.98 -16.14
CA THR A 816 -7.33 -25.78 -16.65
C THR A 816 -8.70 -25.24 -16.21
N LEU A 817 -8.83 -24.82 -14.95
CA LEU A 817 -10.07 -24.19 -14.46
C LEU A 817 -10.38 -22.89 -15.21
N PHE A 818 -9.37 -22.07 -15.44
CA PHE A 818 -9.50 -20.85 -16.24
C PHE A 818 -9.93 -21.16 -17.68
N HIS A 819 -9.38 -22.21 -18.29
CA HIS A 819 -9.77 -22.66 -19.63
C HIS A 819 -11.24 -23.09 -19.69
N ILE A 820 -11.70 -23.88 -18.70
CA ILE A 820 -13.10 -24.29 -18.56
C ILE A 820 -14.02 -23.08 -18.43
N HIS A 821 -13.64 -22.09 -17.60
CA HIS A 821 -14.40 -20.86 -17.42
C HIS A 821 -14.55 -20.06 -18.72
N ILE A 822 -13.47 -19.92 -19.49
CA ILE A 822 -13.52 -19.27 -20.81
C ILE A 822 -14.44 -20.01 -21.78
N LEU A 823 -14.36 -21.35 -21.83
CA LEU A 823 -15.20 -22.15 -22.72
C LEU A 823 -16.68 -22.04 -22.33
N ALA A 824 -17.01 -22.01 -21.05
CA ALA A 824 -18.37 -21.77 -20.55
C ALA A 824 -18.90 -20.40 -20.98
N LEU A 825 -18.11 -19.34 -20.80
CA LEU A 825 -18.47 -17.98 -21.23
C LEU A 825 -18.68 -17.90 -22.74
N ARG A 826 -17.79 -18.53 -23.54
CA ARG A 826 -17.90 -18.56 -25.00
C ARG A 826 -19.16 -19.31 -25.46
N LEU A 827 -19.47 -20.43 -24.82
CA LEU A 827 -20.68 -21.19 -25.10
C LEU A 827 -21.94 -20.37 -24.80
N ASN A 828 -21.97 -19.69 -23.65
CA ASN A 828 -23.10 -18.85 -23.27
C ASN A 828 -23.28 -17.67 -24.23
N ARG A 829 -22.17 -17.01 -24.62
CA ARG A 829 -22.18 -15.93 -25.62
C ARG A 829 -22.67 -16.40 -26.98
N GLU A 830 -22.22 -17.55 -27.48
CA GLU A 830 -22.72 -18.07 -28.77
C GLU A 830 -24.20 -18.44 -28.70
N LYS A 831 -24.70 -18.97 -27.57
CA LYS A 831 -26.15 -19.20 -27.36
C LYS A 831 -26.96 -17.89 -27.42
N GLN A 832 -26.47 -16.82 -26.79
CA GLN A 832 -27.12 -15.51 -26.80
C GLN A 832 -27.07 -14.84 -28.19
N MET A 833 -25.91 -14.89 -28.85
CA MET A 833 -25.69 -14.24 -30.15
C MET A 833 -26.28 -15.01 -31.34
N ALA A 834 -26.48 -16.33 -31.22
CA ALA A 834 -27.00 -17.16 -32.30
C ALA A 834 -28.37 -16.67 -32.79
N LEU A 835 -29.27 -16.31 -31.86
CA LEU A 835 -30.58 -15.78 -32.20
C LEU A 835 -30.48 -14.44 -32.94
N GLN A 836 -29.64 -13.53 -32.45
CA GLN A 836 -29.43 -12.22 -33.07
C GLN A 836 -28.83 -12.35 -34.48
N LYS A 837 -27.85 -13.25 -34.66
CA LYS A 837 -27.23 -13.52 -35.97
C LYS A 837 -28.22 -14.14 -36.96
N TYR A 838 -29.08 -15.04 -36.48
CA TYR A 838 -30.12 -15.66 -37.30
C TYR A 838 -31.13 -14.61 -37.80
N LEU A 839 -31.64 -13.78 -36.89
CA LEU A 839 -32.57 -12.70 -37.22
C LEU A 839 -31.93 -11.66 -38.16
N ALA A 840 -30.65 -11.31 -37.95
CA ALA A 840 -29.94 -10.40 -38.82
C ALA A 840 -29.74 -10.96 -40.24
N LEU A 841 -29.53 -12.27 -40.40
CA LEU A 841 -29.45 -12.90 -41.72
C LEU A 841 -30.82 -12.96 -42.40
N GLU A 842 -31.88 -13.25 -41.65
CA GLU A 842 -33.25 -13.23 -42.15
C GLU A 842 -33.64 -11.83 -42.67
N GLU A 843 -33.35 -10.78 -41.91
CA GLU A 843 -33.57 -9.39 -42.32
C GLU A 843 -32.73 -9.02 -43.56
N LYS A 844 -31.48 -9.49 -43.64
CA LYS A 844 -30.63 -9.32 -44.83
C LYS A 844 -31.20 -10.03 -46.06
N LEU A 845 -31.69 -11.26 -45.92
CA LEU A 845 -32.30 -12.02 -47.02
C LEU A 845 -33.59 -11.37 -47.53
N CYS A 846 -34.40 -10.80 -46.64
CA CYS A 846 -35.60 -10.04 -47.01
C CYS A 846 -35.28 -8.74 -47.76
N ARG A 847 -34.12 -8.12 -47.49
CA ARG A 847 -33.68 -6.86 -48.11
C ARG A 847 -32.78 -7.04 -49.33
N ASP A 848 -32.30 -8.25 -49.61
CA ASP A 848 -31.43 -8.54 -50.77
C ASP A 848 -32.20 -8.32 -52.07
N PRO A 849 -31.70 -7.49 -53.01
CA PRO A 849 -32.41 -7.16 -54.26
C PRO A 849 -32.79 -8.37 -55.11
N ARG A 850 -32.09 -9.51 -54.97
CA ARG A 850 -32.35 -10.75 -55.72
C ARG A 850 -33.55 -11.53 -55.19
N LEU A 851 -33.95 -11.31 -53.94
CA LEU A 851 -35.05 -12.00 -53.28
C LEU A 851 -36.16 -11.04 -52.82
N ALA A 852 -35.86 -9.75 -52.66
CA ALA A 852 -36.76 -8.71 -52.16
C ALA A 852 -38.01 -8.51 -53.03
N GLU A 853 -37.92 -8.67 -54.36
CA GLU A 853 -39.10 -8.60 -55.26
C GLU A 853 -40.16 -9.66 -54.96
N HIS A 854 -39.80 -10.75 -54.29
CA HIS A 854 -40.69 -11.88 -53.97
C HIS A 854 -40.96 -12.04 -52.46
N LEU A 855 -40.06 -11.53 -51.61
CA LEU A 855 -40.12 -11.62 -50.15
C LEU A 855 -40.57 -10.31 -49.46
N GLY A 856 -40.53 -9.16 -50.15
CA GLY A 856 -40.82 -7.82 -49.60
C GLY A 856 -42.29 -7.47 -49.39
N HIS A 857 -43.21 -8.42 -49.62
CA HIS A 857 -44.62 -8.32 -49.23
C HIS A 857 -45.00 -9.55 -48.40
N ALA A 858 -44.57 -9.54 -47.14
CA ALA A 858 -45.16 -10.27 -46.04
C ALA A 858 -45.19 -9.34 -44.82
#